data_AF-A0A355GHB7-F1
#
_entry.id   AF-A0A355GHB7-F1
#
_cell.length_a   1.000
_cell.length_b   1.000
_cell.length_c   1.000
_cell.angle_alpha   90.00
_cell.angle_beta   90.00
_cell.angle_gamma   90.00
#
_symmetry.space_group_name_H-M   'P 1'
#
loop_
_entity.id
_entity.type
_entity.pdbx_description
1 polymer ?
#
loop_
_entity_poly.entity_id
_entity_poly.type
_entity_poly.pdbx_seq_one_letter_code
_entity_poly.pdbx_strand_id
1 'polypeptide(L)'
;MEYSLSLSKPVDQLFCKAGLRHYKSTTRLVASVAQLERTAHTPLHVTGEHIMLFPKPDRRSKSTRKSSHVSTVEHLEDRQLLSAMNSLPAEMTDDHVSPADLNTTPEYASIDGTGNNIDNPEYGSTNTELLRLAEPDYSDGHYTPAGDDRPSAREISNVIANANSSETNDRYLTDILWVWGQFIDHDITLTGAAHDEQGNPLESFPVEVPAGDIYFDPDGSGGDLIDLNRSAYEVDENGIRQQINQITAFIDGSVIYGSDAELAASLRTFSGGQLATSDGNLLPYGENGFFLAGDIRANENVALTAMQTIWMREHNRIASELAADNPDLTDEELYQQARQIVAAELQAITFNEFLPALFGSDAFSRYQGYDSTVDPGIANEFSTAAYRFGHTMLSSELLRLDENGNVADEGNIALLNAFFNPGEVEAHGIESILRGATVNLAQEIDTEVVNDVRNFLFGPPGAGGFDLASLNIQRGRDHGLADYNATRVALGLDAVENFSDITSDPDVAARLEQLYGTVDNIDLWVGGLAEDHLPGSSMGETFSFIIIDQFQRLRDGDRFWYENVFSGDALKEINNTTLADVIERNSDISGLQENVFFAPTVMQVDLAETHSDDVSVRVRKGNLEVIDNHTRQVIGSQSLHSVERLMLTSTDPGSLRIRYKGISPADLPGGLIVEAGKGRHDTLIVNGTKQSDTIVVNENTVEVNGLQLEFTGIERIVVQHTSADDSIQVAGGLDIDVNVLDIVRHDHRHDGPHSREHAQRPDNHRPSQGPERHGGEDRDTKRDRNDHGMLDHVFASSDLEKVLDMSHKKRRR
;
A
#
# COMPACT_ATOMS: atom_id res chain seq x y z
N MET A 1 4.63 56.96 -50.49
CA MET A 1 5.31 58.02 -51.23
C MET A 1 6.70 58.21 -50.63
N GLU A 2 7.69 57.67 -51.34
CA GLU A 2 8.88 58.39 -51.81
C GLU A 2 9.83 59.17 -50.88
N TYR A 3 11.12 58.81 -51.04
CA TYR A 3 12.39 59.53 -50.86
C TYR A 3 12.84 59.95 -49.43
N SER A 4 14.13 60.00 -49.05
CA SER A 4 15.43 59.44 -49.48
C SER A 4 16.52 60.07 -48.61
N LEU A 5 17.68 59.39 -48.45
CA LEU A 5 19.07 59.93 -48.43
C LEU A 5 19.43 61.02 -47.38
N SER A 6 20.62 61.13 -46.78
CA SER A 6 21.89 60.41 -46.86
C SER A 6 22.89 61.02 -45.85
N LEU A 7 23.85 60.20 -45.40
CA LEU A 7 25.29 60.50 -45.20
C LEU A 7 25.71 61.60 -44.20
N SER A 8 26.47 61.22 -43.17
CA SER A 8 27.96 61.22 -43.19
C SER A 8 28.58 60.97 -41.80
N LYS A 9 29.60 60.09 -41.77
CA LYS A 9 30.61 59.81 -40.72
C LYS A 9 31.78 60.83 -40.86
N PRO A 10 32.77 61.03 -39.94
CA PRO A 10 33.58 59.96 -39.27
C PRO A 10 34.15 60.26 -37.82
N VAL A 11 34.35 59.22 -36.96
CA VAL A 11 35.65 58.62 -36.50
C VAL A 11 36.35 59.49 -35.41
N ASP A 12 36.70 59.07 -34.18
CA ASP A 12 37.33 57.82 -33.72
C ASP A 12 37.24 57.58 -32.17
N GLN A 13 37.26 56.29 -31.82
CA GLN A 13 37.95 55.62 -30.69
C GLN A 13 37.43 55.57 -29.22
N LEU A 14 36.97 54.33 -28.90
CA LEU A 14 37.48 53.37 -27.87
C LEU A 14 36.60 53.05 -26.63
N PHE A 15 35.93 51.87 -26.72
CA PHE A 15 35.60 50.82 -25.72
C PHE A 15 34.87 51.18 -24.41
N CYS A 16 33.90 50.42 -23.86
CA CYS A 16 33.08 49.26 -24.24
C CYS A 16 31.98 49.18 -23.14
N LYS A 17 30.72 49.52 -23.46
CA LYS A 17 29.54 48.64 -23.64
C LYS A 17 28.94 47.95 -22.39
N ALA A 18 27.90 48.62 -21.85
CA ALA A 18 26.58 48.04 -21.57
C ALA A 18 25.96 47.45 -22.89
N GLY A 19 24.95 46.60 -22.95
CA GLY A 19 23.90 46.16 -22.04
C GLY A 19 22.75 45.61 -22.91
N LEU A 20 22.00 44.64 -22.39
CA LEU A 20 20.55 44.36 -22.53
C LEU A 20 19.77 44.56 -23.87
N ARG A 21 19.04 43.47 -24.19
CA ARG A 21 17.69 43.31 -24.80
C ARG A 21 17.56 43.52 -26.33
N HIS A 22 16.83 42.72 -27.13
CA HIS A 22 15.77 41.72 -26.90
C HIS A 22 15.59 40.79 -28.14
N TYR A 23 15.09 39.57 -27.88
CA TYR A 23 14.19 38.68 -28.64
C TYR A 23 14.38 38.39 -30.15
N LYS A 24 14.62 37.09 -30.46
CA LYS A 24 13.81 36.29 -31.41
C LYS A 24 14.10 34.78 -31.27
N SER A 25 13.04 34.04 -30.91
CA SER A 25 12.69 32.61 -31.06
C SER A 25 13.80 31.54 -31.14
N THR A 26 13.73 30.59 -30.19
CA THR A 26 14.33 29.26 -30.29
C THR A 26 13.26 28.19 -30.11
N THR A 27 13.04 27.44 -31.19
CA THR A 27 12.46 26.10 -31.18
C THR A 27 13.58 25.11 -30.87
N ARG A 28 13.38 24.22 -29.88
CA ARG A 28 13.89 22.83 -29.77
C ARG A 28 13.80 22.35 -28.32
N LEU A 29 12.76 21.58 -28.02
CA LEU A 29 12.73 20.59 -26.95
C LEU A 29 12.84 19.22 -27.64
N VAL A 30 13.90 18.47 -27.33
CA VAL A 30 14.01 17.01 -27.29
C VAL A 30 15.24 16.72 -26.42
N ALA A 31 15.10 15.79 -25.48
CA ALA A 31 16.14 15.12 -24.69
C ALA A 31 16.53 15.72 -23.33
N SER A 32 15.80 15.28 -22.28
CA SER A 32 16.25 15.26 -20.89
C SER A 32 16.67 13.85 -20.45
N VAL A 33 17.49 13.15 -21.26
CA VAL A 33 18.14 11.86 -20.90
C VAL A 33 19.61 11.83 -21.36
N ALA A 34 20.21 12.96 -21.76
CA ALA A 34 21.57 12.98 -22.33
C ALA A 34 22.54 13.90 -21.59
N GLN A 35 22.54 13.87 -20.25
CA GLN A 35 23.49 14.67 -19.47
C GLN A 35 24.03 13.98 -18.22
N LEU A 36 24.50 12.73 -18.36
CA LEU A 36 25.41 12.09 -17.40
C LEU A 36 26.62 11.39 -18.07
N GLU A 37 27.08 11.91 -19.21
CA GLU A 37 28.41 11.58 -19.73
C GLU A 37 29.26 12.83 -19.92
N ARG A 38 30.13 13.10 -18.93
CA ARG A 38 31.54 13.54 -19.07
C ARG A 38 32.03 14.21 -17.78
N THR A 39 32.63 13.44 -16.89
CA THR A 39 33.84 13.86 -16.16
C THR A 39 34.38 12.70 -15.32
N ALA A 40 35.43 12.03 -15.80
CA ALA A 40 36.55 11.60 -14.96
C ALA A 40 37.54 10.83 -15.83
N HIS A 41 38.55 11.50 -16.41
CA HIS A 41 39.81 10.83 -16.76
C HIS A 41 40.97 11.83 -16.66
N THR A 42 41.83 11.60 -15.67
CA THR A 42 43.24 12.02 -15.68
C THR A 42 44.09 10.84 -15.20
N PRO A 43 45.31 10.63 -15.72
CA PRO A 43 45.85 9.30 -15.99
C PRO A 43 46.91 8.84 -14.98
N LEU A 44 47.10 7.53 -14.88
CA LEU A 44 48.34 6.92 -14.41
C LEU A 44 48.90 5.97 -15.47
N HIS A 45 50.11 6.31 -15.92
CA HIS A 45 50.99 5.55 -16.78
C HIS A 45 51.33 4.17 -16.18
N VAL A 46 51.17 3.09 -16.97
CA VAL A 46 52.18 2.01 -17.08
C VAL A 46 52.16 1.43 -18.51
N THR A 47 53.35 1.17 -18.99
CA THR A 47 53.81 0.70 -20.31
C THR A 47 53.43 -0.73 -20.66
N GLY A 48 53.25 -1.02 -21.97
CA GLY A 48 53.33 -2.41 -22.49
C GLY A 48 52.87 -2.55 -23.94
N GLU A 49 53.79 -2.96 -24.80
CA GLU A 49 53.70 -3.09 -26.26
C GLU A 49 52.78 -4.23 -26.74
N HIS A 50 52.04 -4.06 -27.85
CA HIS A 50 52.29 -4.78 -29.12
C HIS A 50 51.25 -4.51 -30.22
N ILE A 51 51.68 -4.77 -31.45
CA ILE A 51 51.25 -4.23 -32.75
C ILE A 51 50.53 -5.33 -33.56
N MET A 52 49.71 -4.90 -34.54
CA MET A 52 49.34 -5.54 -35.83
C MET A 52 47.92 -6.15 -35.86
N LEU A 53 46.90 -5.65 -36.58
CA LEU A 53 46.71 -5.12 -37.96
C LEU A 53 45.96 -6.11 -38.91
N PHE A 54 44.74 -5.68 -39.28
CA PHE A 54 43.98 -5.84 -40.56
C PHE A 54 43.32 -7.19 -40.95
N PRO A 55 42.32 -7.22 -41.89
CA PRO A 55 41.57 -6.13 -42.57
C PRO A 55 40.02 -6.30 -42.69
N LYS A 56 39.36 -5.21 -43.13
CA LYS A 56 38.00 -5.11 -43.70
C LYS A 56 37.84 -5.86 -45.04
N PRO A 57 36.59 -5.98 -45.55
CA PRO A 57 36.32 -5.33 -46.84
C PRO A 57 34.99 -4.54 -46.95
N ASP A 58 34.98 -3.80 -48.06
CA ASP A 58 34.19 -2.68 -48.57
C ASP A 58 32.65 -2.81 -48.81
N ARG A 59 31.99 -1.66 -48.57
CA ARG A 59 31.07 -0.86 -49.42
C ARG A 59 30.06 -1.54 -50.37
N ARG A 60 28.80 -1.06 -50.29
CA ARG A 60 28.04 -0.50 -51.42
C ARG A 60 26.92 0.46 -50.98
N SER A 61 26.53 1.34 -51.90
CA SER A 61 25.94 2.66 -51.66
C SER A 61 24.49 2.82 -52.17
N LYS A 62 23.75 3.72 -51.49
CA LYS A 62 22.78 4.73 -52.00
C LYS A 62 21.54 4.28 -52.80
N SER A 63 20.36 4.67 -52.30
CA SER A 63 19.48 5.64 -53.01
C SER A 63 18.37 6.16 -52.10
N THR A 64 18.19 7.48 -52.15
CA THR A 64 17.19 8.34 -51.51
C THR A 64 15.80 8.26 -52.16
N ARG A 65 14.72 8.42 -51.38
CA ARG A 65 13.52 9.15 -51.80
C ARG A 65 12.75 9.68 -50.59
N LYS A 66 12.56 11.01 -50.55
CA LYS A 66 11.61 11.73 -49.70
C LYS A 66 10.23 11.69 -50.36
N SER A 67 9.17 11.44 -49.58
CA SER A 67 7.92 12.21 -49.67
C SER A 67 7.12 12.05 -48.38
N SER A 68 6.94 13.17 -47.70
CA SER A 68 5.88 13.46 -46.72
C SER A 68 4.49 13.29 -47.32
N HIS A 69 3.54 12.71 -46.59
CA HIS A 69 2.18 13.24 -46.40
C HIS A 69 1.54 12.61 -45.17
N VAL A 70 0.96 13.48 -44.35
CA VAL A 70 0.18 13.25 -43.14
C VAL A 70 -1.28 13.04 -43.56
N SER A 71 -1.99 12.09 -42.93
CA SER A 71 -3.45 12.09 -42.89
C SER A 71 -3.96 11.46 -41.59
N THR A 72 -4.36 12.33 -40.66
CA THR A 72 -4.91 12.06 -39.32
C THR A 72 -6.43 11.84 -39.33
N VAL A 73 -6.97 11.05 -40.28
CA VAL A 73 -8.44 10.83 -40.37
C VAL A 73 -8.83 9.35 -40.56
N GLU A 74 -7.90 8.39 -40.55
CA GLU A 74 -8.24 6.97 -40.72
C GLU A 74 -8.44 6.17 -39.40
N HIS A 75 -8.13 6.74 -38.23
CA HIS A 75 -8.11 5.97 -36.97
C HIS A 75 -9.46 5.76 -36.24
N LEU A 76 -10.56 6.36 -36.72
CA LEU A 76 -11.89 6.12 -36.12
C LEU A 76 -12.61 4.90 -36.72
N GLU A 77 -12.31 4.51 -37.95
CA GLU A 77 -12.91 3.34 -38.60
C GLU A 77 -12.14 2.04 -38.29
N ASP A 78 -10.85 2.13 -37.94
CA ASP A 78 -10.02 0.97 -37.56
C ASP A 78 -10.30 0.44 -36.14
N ARG A 79 -10.78 1.28 -35.21
CA ARG A 79 -11.20 0.82 -33.86
C ARG A 79 -12.47 -0.04 -33.92
N GLN A 80 -13.38 0.21 -34.87
CA GLN A 80 -14.56 -0.62 -35.08
C GLN A 80 -14.25 -1.92 -35.84
N LEU A 81 -13.20 -1.94 -36.67
CA LEU A 81 -12.73 -3.14 -37.37
C LEU A 81 -11.94 -4.09 -36.45
N LEU A 82 -11.19 -3.59 -35.48
CA LEU A 82 -10.51 -4.41 -34.46
C LEU A 82 -11.49 -5.02 -33.45
N SER A 83 -12.52 -4.28 -33.04
CA SER A 83 -13.66 -4.83 -32.26
C SER A 83 -14.38 -5.96 -33.02
N ALA A 84 -14.52 -5.85 -34.35
CA ALA A 84 -15.16 -6.86 -35.19
C ALA A 84 -14.30 -8.12 -35.44
N MET A 85 -12.96 -8.02 -35.32
CA MET A 85 -12.05 -9.16 -35.49
C MET A 85 -11.97 -10.06 -34.25
N ASN A 86 -12.29 -9.52 -33.07
CA ASN A 86 -12.44 -10.31 -31.84
C ASN A 86 -13.84 -10.95 -31.68
N SER A 87 -14.77 -10.70 -32.60
CA SER A 87 -16.16 -11.16 -32.51
C SER A 87 -16.63 -11.98 -33.72
N LEU A 88 -15.80 -12.89 -34.25
CA LEU A 88 -16.24 -13.86 -35.26
C LEU A 88 -16.92 -15.07 -34.58
N PRO A 89 -18.23 -15.33 -34.81
CA PRO A 89 -18.83 -16.59 -34.40
C PRO A 89 -18.45 -17.67 -35.42
N ALA A 90 -18.00 -18.82 -34.93
CA ALA A 90 -17.90 -20.03 -35.74
C ALA A 90 -19.26 -20.35 -36.39
N GLU A 91 -19.25 -20.68 -37.68
CA GLU A 91 -20.42 -20.87 -38.53
C GLU A 91 -21.47 -21.83 -37.92
N MET A 92 -22.72 -21.37 -37.90
CA MET A 92 -23.91 -22.19 -37.67
C MET A 92 -23.98 -23.36 -38.66
N THR A 93 -24.01 -24.59 -38.14
CA THR A 93 -24.74 -25.68 -38.81
C THR A 93 -25.57 -26.49 -37.80
N ASP A 94 -26.88 -26.41 -38.04
CA ASP A 94 -27.97 -27.37 -37.79
C ASP A 94 -28.32 -27.85 -36.37
N ASP A 95 -29.63 -27.83 -36.12
CA ASP A 95 -30.32 -28.03 -34.86
C ASP A 95 -30.28 -29.50 -34.35
N HIS A 96 -30.25 -29.61 -33.01
CA HIS A 96 -30.44 -30.78 -32.13
C HIS A 96 -29.20 -31.43 -31.52
N VAL A 97 -28.75 -30.90 -30.36
CA VAL A 97 -27.94 -31.66 -29.37
C VAL A 97 -28.41 -31.33 -27.94
N SER A 98 -28.39 -32.36 -27.07
CA SER A 98 -28.86 -32.37 -25.67
C SER A 98 -28.00 -31.51 -24.72
N PRO A 99 -28.50 -31.12 -23.51
CA PRO A 99 -27.84 -30.18 -22.59
C PRO A 99 -26.72 -30.83 -21.76
N ALA A 100 -25.74 -31.44 -22.42
CA ALA A 100 -24.53 -31.97 -21.80
C ALA A 100 -23.39 -31.73 -22.79
N ASP A 101 -22.85 -30.51 -22.78
CA ASP A 101 -21.51 -30.09 -23.24
C ASP A 101 -21.52 -28.55 -23.33
N LEU A 102 -21.46 -27.86 -22.18
CA LEU A 102 -21.04 -26.45 -22.15
C LEU A 102 -19.50 -26.44 -22.18
N ASN A 103 -18.95 -26.60 -23.37
CA ASN A 103 -17.53 -26.38 -23.63
C ASN A 103 -17.32 -24.86 -23.72
N THR A 104 -17.29 -24.17 -22.58
CA THR A 104 -16.98 -22.74 -22.53
C THR A 104 -15.47 -22.59 -22.53
N THR A 105 -14.90 -22.04 -23.61
CA THR A 105 -13.52 -21.58 -23.64
C THR A 105 -13.26 -20.67 -22.42
N PRO A 106 -12.14 -20.83 -21.68
CA PRO A 106 -11.79 -19.93 -20.59
C PRO A 106 -11.76 -18.48 -21.07
N GLU A 107 -12.31 -17.57 -20.28
CA GLU A 107 -12.28 -16.14 -20.53
C GLU A 107 -11.11 -15.52 -19.76
N TYR A 108 -10.39 -14.60 -20.40
CA TYR A 108 -9.26 -13.88 -19.81
C TYR A 108 -9.52 -12.38 -19.87
N ALA A 109 -9.01 -11.64 -18.88
CA ALA A 109 -9.06 -10.18 -18.88
C ALA A 109 -8.39 -9.62 -20.14
N SER A 110 -8.92 -8.55 -20.72
CA SER A 110 -8.22 -7.85 -21.80
C SER A 110 -6.95 -7.20 -21.27
N ILE A 111 -6.05 -6.78 -22.16
CA ILE A 111 -4.82 -6.06 -21.79
C ILE A 111 -5.13 -4.62 -21.34
N ASP A 112 -6.18 -4.01 -21.89
CA ASP A 112 -6.57 -2.62 -21.64
C ASP A 112 -7.70 -2.46 -20.61
N GLY A 113 -8.11 -3.55 -19.96
CA GLY A 113 -9.22 -3.59 -18.98
C GLY A 113 -10.64 -3.54 -19.57
N THR A 114 -10.79 -3.25 -20.87
CA THR A 114 -12.09 -3.15 -21.52
C THR A 114 -12.91 -4.45 -21.44
N GLY A 115 -14.19 -4.34 -21.10
CA GLY A 115 -15.13 -5.46 -21.04
C GLY A 115 -15.07 -6.26 -19.74
N ASN A 116 -14.35 -5.78 -18.72
CA ASN A 116 -14.42 -6.33 -17.37
C ASN A 116 -15.87 -6.23 -16.85
N ASN A 117 -16.45 -5.03 -16.83
CA ASN A 117 -17.87 -4.86 -16.54
C ASN A 117 -18.71 -5.04 -17.81
N ILE A 118 -19.72 -5.92 -17.77
CA ILE A 118 -20.54 -6.26 -18.94
C ILE A 118 -21.48 -5.12 -19.34
N ASP A 119 -22.04 -4.42 -18.35
CA ASP A 119 -23.02 -3.36 -18.57
C ASP A 119 -22.33 -2.01 -18.86
N ASN A 120 -21.13 -1.80 -18.30
CA ASN A 120 -20.31 -0.61 -18.50
C ASN A 120 -18.88 -1.01 -18.94
N PRO A 121 -18.66 -1.38 -20.22
CA PRO A 121 -17.39 -1.97 -20.68
C PRO A 121 -16.13 -1.13 -20.45
N GLU A 122 -16.25 0.17 -20.24
CA GLU A 122 -15.11 1.07 -19.99
C GLU A 122 -14.76 1.21 -18.49
N TYR A 123 -15.55 0.64 -17.58
CA TYR A 123 -15.23 0.72 -16.15
C TYR A 123 -13.88 0.05 -15.85
N GLY A 124 -12.94 0.85 -15.36
CA GLY A 124 -11.57 0.44 -15.05
C GLY A 124 -10.65 0.21 -16.26
N SER A 125 -11.09 0.52 -17.49
CA SER A 125 -10.23 0.45 -18.68
C SER A 125 -9.22 1.61 -18.71
N THR A 126 -8.20 1.49 -19.56
CA THR A 126 -7.20 2.56 -19.74
C THR A 126 -7.81 3.87 -20.26
N ASN A 127 -7.17 4.99 -19.92
CA ASN A 127 -7.55 6.35 -20.36
C ASN A 127 -8.97 6.75 -19.94
N THR A 128 -9.40 6.29 -18.76
CA THR A 128 -10.69 6.65 -18.15
C THR A 128 -10.51 7.79 -17.15
N GLU A 129 -11.56 8.58 -16.95
CA GLU A 129 -11.56 9.66 -15.95
C GLU A 129 -11.37 9.08 -14.54
N LEU A 130 -10.54 9.75 -13.73
CA LEU A 130 -10.45 9.45 -12.30
C LEU A 130 -11.75 9.83 -11.61
N LEU A 131 -12.24 8.96 -10.74
CA LEU A 131 -13.42 9.22 -9.91
C LEU A 131 -13.14 10.34 -8.90
N ARG A 132 -14.20 10.93 -8.37
CA ARG A 132 -14.15 12.01 -7.38
C ARG A 132 -14.84 11.57 -6.10
N LEU A 133 -14.12 11.51 -4.98
CA LEU A 133 -14.70 11.29 -3.65
C LEU A 133 -15.21 12.61 -3.05
N ALA A 134 -14.58 13.73 -3.41
CA ALA A 134 -15.05 15.08 -3.13
C ALA A 134 -15.22 15.86 -4.43
N GLU A 135 -16.10 16.86 -4.43
CA GLU A 135 -16.28 17.75 -5.59
C GLU A 135 -14.95 18.45 -5.94
N PRO A 136 -14.64 18.63 -7.24
CA PRO A 136 -13.41 19.29 -7.65
C PRO A 136 -13.36 20.75 -7.20
N ASP A 137 -12.29 21.14 -6.53
CA ASP A 137 -12.13 22.45 -5.89
C ASP A 137 -11.12 23.35 -6.64
N TYR A 138 -11.41 23.60 -7.91
CA TYR A 138 -10.63 24.57 -8.69
C TYR A 138 -10.96 26.00 -8.28
N SER A 139 -9.96 26.89 -8.25
CA SER A 139 -10.12 28.29 -7.79
C SER A 139 -11.12 29.10 -8.62
N ASP A 140 -11.32 28.73 -9.89
CA ASP A 140 -12.35 29.30 -10.78
C ASP A 140 -13.58 28.41 -10.98
N GLY A 141 -13.64 27.27 -10.27
CA GLY A 141 -14.66 26.24 -10.41
C GLY A 141 -14.56 25.40 -11.69
N HIS A 142 -13.49 25.53 -12.48
CA HIS A 142 -13.37 24.86 -13.78
C HIS A 142 -12.02 24.17 -13.99
N TYR A 143 -10.91 24.90 -13.93
CA TYR A 143 -9.59 24.35 -14.27
C TYR A 143 -8.40 25.13 -13.69
N THR A 144 -8.60 26.30 -13.10
CA THR A 144 -7.51 27.05 -12.46
C THR A 144 -7.11 26.32 -11.17
N PRO A 145 -5.84 25.89 -11.02
CA PRO A 145 -5.40 25.09 -9.87
C PRO A 145 -5.88 25.61 -8.50
N ALA A 146 -6.11 24.69 -7.57
CA ALA A 146 -6.58 25.00 -6.23
C ALA A 146 -5.50 25.68 -5.37
N GLY A 147 -5.91 26.26 -4.24
CA GLY A 147 -4.99 26.70 -3.19
C GLY A 147 -4.24 28.00 -3.47
N ASP A 148 -4.82 28.92 -4.26
CA ASP A 148 -4.27 30.27 -4.49
C ASP A 148 -4.13 31.09 -3.19
N ASP A 149 -4.82 30.69 -2.12
CA ASP A 149 -4.80 31.28 -0.78
C ASP A 149 -3.92 30.51 0.22
N ARG A 150 -3.21 29.46 -0.24
CA ARG A 150 -2.30 28.64 0.56
C ARG A 150 -0.84 29.06 0.33
N PRO A 151 0.09 28.81 1.27
CA PRO A 151 1.51 29.03 1.03
C PRO A 151 2.03 28.18 -0.15
N SER A 152 3.22 28.51 -0.64
CA SER A 152 3.84 27.72 -1.71
C SER A 152 4.08 26.28 -1.21
N ALA A 153 3.96 25.30 -2.12
CA ALA A 153 4.16 23.90 -1.75
C ALA A 153 5.57 23.63 -1.18
N ARG A 154 6.58 24.38 -1.62
CA ARG A 154 7.95 24.30 -1.07
C ARG A 154 8.05 24.91 0.34
N GLU A 155 7.34 25.99 0.63
CA GLU A 155 7.26 26.53 1.99
C GLU A 155 6.65 25.52 2.95
N ILE A 156 5.56 24.88 2.54
CA ILE A 156 4.90 23.82 3.33
C ILE A 156 5.87 22.66 3.55
N SER A 157 6.52 22.14 2.49
CA SER A 157 7.52 21.08 2.59
C SER A 157 8.67 21.42 3.57
N ASN A 158 9.17 22.66 3.54
CA ASN A 158 10.24 23.09 4.44
C ASN A 158 9.85 23.09 5.92
N VAL A 159 8.58 23.37 6.22
CA VAL A 159 8.10 23.49 7.60
C VAL A 159 7.58 22.14 8.12
N ILE A 160 6.77 21.44 7.33
CA ILE A 160 6.09 20.21 7.78
C ILE A 160 6.85 18.93 7.42
N ALA A 161 7.46 18.87 6.24
CA ALA A 161 8.03 17.62 5.71
C ALA A 161 9.53 17.43 5.98
N ASN A 162 10.17 18.38 6.66
CA ASN A 162 11.59 18.28 6.96
C ASN A 162 11.88 17.27 8.06
N ALA A 163 12.40 16.11 7.69
CA ALA A 163 12.85 15.09 8.63
C ALA A 163 14.04 15.59 9.47
N ASN A 164 13.84 15.72 10.78
CA ASN A 164 14.90 16.14 11.72
C ASN A 164 15.59 14.94 12.38
N SER A 165 14.91 13.80 12.42
CA SER A 165 15.42 12.50 12.83
C SER A 165 14.95 11.43 11.86
N SER A 166 15.54 10.25 11.94
CA SER A 166 15.03 9.06 11.24
C SER A 166 14.19 8.31 12.26
N GLU A 167 12.89 8.29 12.04
CA GLU A 167 11.93 7.54 12.86
C GLU A 167 11.49 6.32 12.04
N THR A 168 11.80 5.14 12.55
CA THR A 168 11.39 3.88 11.94
C THR A 168 9.93 3.59 12.27
N ASN A 169 9.22 2.94 11.35
CA ASN A 169 7.81 2.62 11.53
C ASN A 169 7.54 1.82 12.82
N ASP A 170 6.62 2.33 13.63
CA ASP A 170 6.28 1.81 14.95
C ASP A 170 5.54 0.48 14.90
N ARG A 171 5.05 0.03 13.73
CA ARG A 171 4.50 -1.31 13.49
C ARG A 171 5.54 -2.33 13.02
N TYR A 172 6.81 -1.94 12.93
CA TYR A 172 7.93 -2.76 12.44
C TYR A 172 7.77 -3.17 10.97
N LEU A 173 7.15 -2.31 10.16
CA LEU A 173 7.04 -2.53 8.73
C LEU A 173 8.40 -2.38 8.04
N THR A 174 8.67 -3.24 7.07
CA THR A 174 9.96 -3.26 6.34
C THR A 174 9.90 -2.41 5.07
N ASP A 175 11.07 -2.12 4.49
CA ASP A 175 11.17 -1.42 3.21
C ASP A 175 10.42 -2.13 2.08
N ILE A 176 10.23 -3.46 2.14
CA ILE A 176 9.47 -4.18 1.11
C ILE A 176 8.01 -3.71 1.02
N LEU A 177 7.47 -3.11 2.10
CA LEU A 177 6.12 -2.58 2.11
C LEU A 177 5.96 -1.41 1.14
N TRP A 178 6.86 -0.43 1.15
CA TRP A 178 6.79 0.67 0.18
C TRP A 178 7.18 0.20 -1.22
N VAL A 179 8.06 -0.78 -1.37
CA VAL A 179 8.40 -1.37 -2.68
C VAL A 179 7.18 -2.05 -3.31
N TRP A 180 6.46 -2.86 -2.54
CA TRP A 180 5.21 -3.49 -2.98
C TRP A 180 4.12 -2.46 -3.23
N GLY A 181 3.94 -1.50 -2.32
CA GLY A 181 2.97 -0.42 -2.46
C GLY A 181 3.19 0.38 -3.75
N GLN A 182 4.45 0.71 -4.08
CA GLN A 182 4.83 1.36 -5.33
C GLN A 182 4.57 0.45 -6.54
N PHE A 183 4.89 -0.85 -6.44
CA PHE A 183 4.65 -1.81 -7.52
C PHE A 183 3.15 -1.94 -7.84
N ILE A 184 2.29 -2.02 -6.83
CA ILE A 184 0.83 -2.04 -6.99
C ILE A 184 0.29 -0.68 -7.45
N ASP A 185 0.80 0.45 -6.95
CA ASP A 185 0.42 1.78 -7.46
C ASP A 185 0.67 1.85 -8.97
N HIS A 186 1.79 1.30 -9.43
CA HIS A 186 2.14 1.28 -10.84
C HIS A 186 1.34 0.26 -11.67
N ASP A 187 0.60 -0.65 -11.03
CA ASP A 187 -0.36 -1.57 -11.68
C ASP A 187 -1.72 -0.90 -11.90
N ILE A 188 -2.12 -0.01 -11.00
CA ILE A 188 -3.49 0.53 -10.97
C ILE A 188 -3.58 2.03 -11.29
N THR A 189 -2.50 2.82 -11.16
CA THR A 189 -2.51 4.26 -11.43
C THR A 189 -1.34 4.76 -12.28
N LEU A 190 -1.66 5.61 -13.27
CA LEU A 190 -0.69 6.44 -14.00
C LEU A 190 -1.38 7.70 -14.53
N THR A 191 -0.91 8.87 -14.09
CA THR A 191 -1.33 10.15 -14.67
C THR A 191 -0.10 10.94 -15.10
N GLY A 192 0.22 10.86 -16.40
CA GLY A 192 1.29 11.63 -17.02
C GLY A 192 0.94 13.11 -17.22
N ALA A 193 1.94 13.92 -17.54
CA ALA A 193 1.73 15.32 -17.92
C ALA A 193 1.00 15.43 -19.28
N ALA A 194 0.25 16.51 -19.46
CA ALA A 194 -0.42 16.80 -20.72
C ALA A 194 0.60 17.28 -21.76
N HIS A 195 0.62 16.66 -22.94
CA HIS A 195 1.58 16.97 -24.01
C HIS A 195 0.89 17.31 -25.35
N ASP A 196 1.55 18.14 -26.17
CA ASP A 196 1.17 18.34 -27.56
C ASP A 196 1.54 17.13 -28.46
N GLU A 197 1.12 17.15 -29.72
CA GLU A 197 1.46 16.12 -30.72
C GLU A 197 2.97 15.94 -30.95
N GLN A 198 3.82 16.84 -30.44
CA GLN A 198 5.27 16.76 -30.52
C GLN A 198 5.93 16.31 -29.20
N GLY A 199 5.13 16.00 -28.17
CA GLY A 199 5.61 15.60 -26.86
C GLY A 199 6.11 16.75 -25.99
N ASN A 200 5.73 18.01 -26.27
CA ASN A 200 6.04 19.14 -25.39
C ASN A 200 4.91 19.33 -24.37
N PRO A 201 5.22 19.64 -23.09
CA PRO A 201 4.19 19.92 -22.10
C PRO A 201 3.27 21.07 -22.52
N LEU A 202 1.96 20.88 -22.34
CA LEU A 202 0.95 21.87 -22.71
C LEU A 202 0.88 23.04 -21.72
N GLU A 203 0.96 22.74 -20.43
CA GLU A 203 0.75 23.68 -19.34
C GLU A 203 1.81 23.47 -18.25
N SER A 204 2.55 24.53 -17.95
CA SER A 204 3.49 24.57 -16.83
C SER A 204 2.78 25.12 -15.59
N PHE A 205 3.03 24.50 -14.44
CA PHE A 205 2.53 24.91 -13.13
C PHE A 205 3.60 24.68 -12.06
N PRO A 206 4.72 25.40 -12.13
CA PRO A 206 5.88 25.16 -11.28
C PRO A 206 5.61 25.52 -9.82
N VAL A 207 6.39 24.95 -8.91
CA VAL A 207 6.36 25.29 -7.48
C VAL A 207 7.21 26.53 -7.24
N GLU A 208 6.64 27.53 -6.57
CA GLU A 208 7.36 28.73 -6.15
C GLU A 208 8.31 28.43 -4.98
N VAL A 209 9.59 28.79 -5.16
CA VAL A 209 10.62 28.63 -4.13
C VAL A 209 10.68 29.88 -3.24
N PRO A 210 10.59 29.74 -1.90
CA PRO A 210 10.76 30.87 -0.98
C PRO A 210 12.14 31.53 -1.14
N ALA A 211 12.17 32.86 -1.07
CA ALA A 211 13.42 33.60 -1.21
C ALA A 211 14.42 33.21 -0.11
N GLY A 212 15.63 32.82 -0.51
CA GLY A 212 16.66 32.34 0.42
C GLY A 212 16.49 30.89 0.88
N ASP A 213 15.68 30.08 0.18
CA ASP A 213 15.65 28.63 0.39
C ASP A 213 17.07 28.06 0.28
N ILE A 214 17.50 27.34 1.32
CA ILE A 214 18.89 26.89 1.46
C ILE A 214 19.33 25.90 0.37
N TYR A 215 18.39 25.25 -0.30
CA TYR A 215 18.65 24.26 -1.35
C TYR A 215 18.40 24.86 -2.73
N PHE A 216 17.24 25.48 -2.94
CA PHE A 216 16.76 25.86 -4.27
C PHE A 216 16.96 27.34 -4.63
N ASP A 217 17.17 28.24 -3.65
CA ASP A 217 17.53 29.65 -3.86
C ASP A 217 18.63 30.11 -2.86
N PRO A 218 19.82 29.46 -2.85
CA PRO A 218 20.84 29.73 -1.84
C PRO A 218 21.45 31.15 -1.95
N ASP A 219 21.33 31.78 -3.11
CA ASP A 219 21.79 33.15 -3.34
C ASP A 219 20.78 34.21 -2.87
N GLY A 220 19.57 33.79 -2.47
CA GLY A 220 18.48 34.67 -2.04
C GLY A 220 18.03 35.63 -3.14
N SER A 221 18.11 35.17 -4.38
CA SER A 221 17.80 35.96 -5.57
C SER A 221 16.31 36.28 -5.68
N GLY A 222 15.47 35.36 -5.17
CA GLY A 222 14.02 35.38 -5.29
C GLY A 222 13.56 35.07 -6.72
N GLY A 223 12.58 34.17 -6.83
CA GLY A 223 11.94 33.82 -8.11
C GLY A 223 12.47 32.54 -8.76
N ASP A 224 13.26 31.74 -8.05
CA ASP A 224 13.55 30.37 -8.45
C ASP A 224 12.29 29.49 -8.36
N LEU A 225 12.26 28.46 -9.19
CA LEU A 225 11.09 27.60 -9.39
C LEU A 225 11.55 26.13 -9.44
N ILE A 226 10.72 25.24 -8.91
CA ILE A 226 10.84 23.80 -9.14
C ILE A 226 9.84 23.44 -10.25
N ASP A 227 10.34 22.87 -11.35
CA ASP A 227 9.52 22.61 -12.53
C ASP A 227 8.44 21.56 -12.27
N LEU A 228 7.22 21.85 -12.74
CA LEU A 228 6.10 20.91 -12.79
C LEU A 228 5.22 21.26 -13.98
N ASN A 229 4.71 20.23 -14.66
CA ASN A 229 3.73 20.37 -15.73
C ASN A 229 2.41 19.74 -15.32
N ARG A 230 1.30 20.35 -15.73
CA ARG A 230 -0.05 19.90 -15.38
C ARG A 230 -0.37 18.56 -16.03
N SER A 231 -1.16 17.75 -15.33
CA SER A 231 -1.56 16.40 -15.72
C SER A 231 -2.44 16.36 -16.96
N ALA A 232 -2.38 15.26 -17.71
CA ALA A 232 -3.32 14.94 -18.77
C ALA A 232 -4.77 14.94 -18.24
N TYR A 233 -5.71 15.39 -19.07
CA TYR A 233 -7.08 15.63 -18.65
C TYR A 233 -8.08 15.52 -19.80
N GLU A 234 -9.32 15.30 -19.42
CA GLU A 234 -10.53 15.55 -20.20
C GLU A 234 -11.34 16.69 -19.58
N VAL A 235 -12.34 17.17 -20.31
CA VAL A 235 -13.22 18.24 -19.85
C VAL A 235 -14.64 17.71 -19.86
N ASP A 236 -15.28 17.73 -18.69
CA ASP A 236 -16.63 17.20 -18.52
C ASP A 236 -17.71 18.11 -19.15
N GLU A 237 -18.97 17.69 -19.06
CA GLU A 237 -20.11 18.42 -19.62
C GLU A 237 -20.33 19.83 -19.04
N ASN A 238 -19.78 20.10 -17.85
CA ASN A 238 -19.86 21.39 -17.15
C ASN A 238 -18.62 22.27 -17.41
N GLY A 239 -17.66 21.78 -18.20
CA GLY A 239 -16.43 22.50 -18.49
C GLY A 239 -15.39 22.37 -17.36
N ILE A 240 -15.52 21.37 -16.49
CA ILE A 240 -14.59 21.12 -15.39
C ILE A 240 -13.52 20.12 -15.84
N ARG A 241 -12.27 20.36 -15.45
CA ARG A 241 -11.12 19.51 -15.76
C ARG A 241 -11.18 18.20 -14.96
N GLN A 242 -11.08 17.06 -15.65
CA GLN A 242 -10.98 15.73 -15.04
C GLN A 242 -9.69 15.05 -15.49
N GLN A 243 -8.84 14.63 -14.55
CA GLN A 243 -7.64 13.87 -14.88
C GLN A 243 -7.99 12.44 -15.25
N ILE A 244 -7.14 11.82 -16.07
CA ILE A 244 -7.34 10.45 -16.54
C ILE A 244 -6.33 9.50 -15.92
N ASN A 245 -6.75 8.26 -15.69
CA ASN A 245 -5.86 7.13 -15.46
C ASN A 245 -5.45 6.55 -16.82
N GLN A 246 -4.15 6.51 -17.12
CA GLN A 246 -3.64 6.08 -18.42
C GLN A 246 -3.43 4.56 -18.52
N ILE A 247 -3.52 3.86 -17.40
CA ILE A 247 -3.42 2.39 -17.30
C ILE A 247 -4.72 1.80 -16.75
N THR A 248 -4.80 0.47 -16.64
CA THR A 248 -5.97 -0.23 -16.09
C THR A 248 -6.13 0.10 -14.61
N ALA A 249 -7.36 0.04 -14.08
CA ALA A 249 -7.59 0.23 -12.65
C ALA A 249 -7.40 -1.06 -11.84
N PHE A 250 -7.44 -2.22 -12.49
CA PHE A 250 -7.45 -3.53 -11.85
C PHE A 250 -6.06 -3.95 -11.37
N ILE A 251 -6.02 -4.75 -10.31
CA ILE A 251 -4.82 -5.50 -9.93
C ILE A 251 -4.74 -6.72 -10.87
N ASP A 252 -4.32 -6.49 -12.11
CA ASP A 252 -4.31 -7.48 -13.19
C ASP A 252 -2.92 -7.76 -13.76
N GLY A 253 -1.89 -7.19 -13.11
CA GLY A 253 -0.50 -7.34 -13.51
C GLY A 253 -0.15 -6.53 -14.77
N SER A 254 -0.92 -5.51 -15.15
CA SER A 254 -0.55 -4.56 -16.21
C SER A 254 0.84 -3.94 -15.99
N VAL A 255 1.31 -3.83 -14.75
CA VAL A 255 2.69 -3.43 -14.40
C VAL A 255 3.76 -4.37 -14.98
N ILE A 256 3.40 -5.64 -15.22
CA ILE A 256 4.22 -6.70 -15.84
C ILE A 256 3.90 -6.84 -17.33
N TYR A 257 2.61 -6.82 -17.70
CA TYR A 257 2.11 -7.21 -19.02
C TYR A 257 1.84 -6.04 -19.97
N GLY A 258 1.82 -4.81 -19.48
CA GLY A 258 1.42 -3.61 -20.19
C GLY A 258 -0.08 -3.40 -20.17
N SER A 259 -0.50 -2.17 -20.45
CA SER A 259 -1.92 -1.79 -20.56
C SER A 259 -2.37 -1.57 -22.02
N ASP A 260 -1.51 -1.88 -22.99
CA ASP A 260 -1.83 -1.87 -24.41
C ASP A 260 -1.26 -3.10 -25.13
N ALA A 261 -1.93 -3.51 -26.22
CA ALA A 261 -1.60 -4.74 -26.93
C ALA A 261 -0.24 -4.71 -27.65
N GLU A 262 0.27 -3.53 -28.02
CA GLU A 262 1.58 -3.39 -28.69
C GLU A 262 2.72 -3.63 -27.69
N LEU A 263 2.67 -2.97 -26.53
CA LEU A 263 3.62 -3.21 -25.44
C LEU A 263 3.55 -4.66 -24.96
N ALA A 264 2.35 -5.19 -24.70
CA ALA A 264 2.16 -6.58 -24.27
C ALA A 264 2.75 -7.58 -25.27
N ALA A 265 2.58 -7.36 -26.57
CA ALA A 265 3.20 -8.19 -27.60
C ALA A 265 4.73 -8.06 -27.59
N SER A 266 5.29 -6.87 -27.36
CA SER A 266 6.74 -6.64 -27.34
C SER A 266 7.45 -7.33 -26.17
N LEU A 267 6.72 -7.55 -25.06
CA LEU A 267 7.21 -8.22 -23.86
C LEU A 267 7.22 -9.75 -23.98
N ARG A 268 6.61 -10.32 -25.02
CA ARG A 268 6.45 -11.78 -25.20
C ARG A 268 7.50 -12.37 -26.13
N THR A 269 7.86 -13.62 -25.87
CA THR A 269 8.68 -14.43 -26.79
C THR A 269 7.87 -15.11 -27.89
N PHE A 270 6.54 -15.22 -27.71
CA PHE A 270 5.63 -16.07 -28.50
C PHE A 270 6.10 -17.53 -28.60
N SER A 271 6.79 -18.01 -27.57
CA SER A 271 7.19 -19.40 -27.43
C SER A 271 7.04 -19.87 -25.98
N GLY A 272 6.27 -20.95 -25.78
CA GLY A 272 6.08 -21.56 -24.46
C GLY A 272 5.31 -20.70 -23.47
N GLY A 273 4.57 -19.69 -23.94
CA GLY A 273 3.84 -18.73 -23.12
C GLY A 273 4.74 -17.76 -22.37
N GLN A 274 6.03 -17.62 -22.71
CA GLN A 274 7.01 -16.90 -21.91
C GLN A 274 7.13 -15.41 -22.26
N LEU A 275 7.43 -14.59 -21.25
CA LEU A 275 7.94 -13.23 -21.37
C LEU A 275 9.43 -13.23 -21.76
N ALA A 276 9.82 -12.22 -22.53
CA ALA A 276 11.19 -12.00 -22.95
C ALA A 276 12.08 -11.62 -21.77
N THR A 277 13.34 -12.05 -21.81
CA THR A 277 14.34 -11.76 -20.79
C THR A 277 15.65 -11.30 -21.44
N SER A 278 16.48 -10.59 -20.68
CA SER A 278 17.87 -10.32 -21.04
C SER A 278 18.82 -11.32 -20.35
N ASP A 279 20.12 -11.11 -20.48
CA ASP A 279 21.14 -11.92 -19.83
C ASP A 279 20.97 -11.90 -18.30
N GLY A 280 21.20 -13.03 -17.64
CA GLY A 280 21.02 -13.15 -16.18
C GLY A 280 19.56 -13.32 -15.74
N ASN A 281 18.65 -13.64 -16.67
CA ASN A 281 17.21 -13.78 -16.38
C ASN A 281 16.64 -12.48 -15.77
N LEU A 282 17.07 -11.34 -16.33
CA LEU A 282 16.60 -10.00 -15.99
C LEU A 282 15.56 -9.54 -17.02
N LEU A 283 14.90 -8.41 -16.75
CA LEU A 283 13.96 -7.79 -17.68
C LEU A 283 14.58 -7.55 -19.07
N PRO A 284 13.79 -7.57 -20.15
CA PRO A 284 14.28 -7.23 -21.49
C PRO A 284 14.68 -5.74 -21.56
N TYR A 285 15.41 -5.33 -22.60
CA TYR A 285 15.76 -3.91 -22.80
C TYR A 285 14.84 -3.20 -23.78
N GLY A 286 14.50 -1.96 -23.46
CA GLY A 286 13.87 -1.03 -24.39
C GLY A 286 14.89 -0.36 -25.32
N GLU A 287 14.39 0.36 -26.33
CA GLU A 287 15.26 1.08 -27.28
C GLU A 287 16.10 2.21 -26.63
N ASN A 288 15.69 2.66 -25.45
CA ASN A 288 16.35 3.69 -24.66
C ASN A 288 17.52 3.17 -23.80
N GLY A 289 17.76 1.86 -23.77
CA GLY A 289 18.81 1.22 -22.96
C GLY A 289 18.43 0.97 -21.50
N PHE A 290 17.20 1.28 -21.09
CA PHE A 290 16.64 0.87 -19.81
C PHE A 290 15.94 -0.49 -19.93
N PHE A 291 15.66 -1.12 -18.79
CA PHE A 291 14.79 -2.30 -18.78
C PHE A 291 13.39 -1.93 -19.28
N LEU A 292 12.76 -2.85 -19.99
CA LEU A 292 11.40 -2.77 -20.51
C LEU A 292 10.50 -3.69 -19.67
N ALA A 293 9.38 -3.15 -19.21
CA ALA A 293 8.34 -3.87 -18.47
C ALA A 293 6.96 -3.36 -18.93
N GLY A 294 5.90 -3.83 -18.28
CA GLY A 294 4.53 -3.36 -18.55
C GLY A 294 4.30 -1.90 -18.19
N ASP A 295 4.95 -1.41 -17.13
CA ASP A 295 4.90 0.00 -16.74
C ASP A 295 6.19 0.77 -17.06
N ILE A 296 6.02 2.02 -17.50
CA ILE A 296 7.13 2.90 -17.94
C ILE A 296 8.07 3.33 -16.82
N ARG A 297 7.66 3.21 -15.55
CA ARG A 297 8.42 3.62 -14.37
C ARG A 297 9.21 2.45 -13.75
N ALA A 298 9.28 1.29 -14.39
CA ALA A 298 9.96 0.10 -13.84
C ALA A 298 11.43 0.33 -13.43
N ASN A 299 12.10 1.35 -14.00
CA ASN A 299 13.50 1.69 -13.70
C ASN A 299 13.64 2.87 -12.72
N GLU A 300 12.54 3.32 -12.10
CA GLU A 300 12.55 4.50 -11.23
C GLU A 300 13.56 4.32 -10.10
N ASN A 301 13.56 3.18 -9.41
CA ASN A 301 14.61 2.78 -8.48
C ASN A 301 14.95 1.28 -8.60
N VAL A 302 16.12 0.89 -8.09
CA VAL A 302 16.63 -0.49 -8.18
C VAL A 302 15.78 -1.53 -7.42
N ALA A 303 15.10 -1.15 -6.33
CA ALA A 303 14.24 -2.08 -5.58
C ALA A 303 12.95 -2.38 -6.34
N LEU A 304 12.35 -1.37 -6.97
CA LEU A 304 11.23 -1.55 -7.90
C LEU A 304 11.64 -2.40 -9.11
N THR A 305 12.84 -2.18 -9.67
CA THR A 305 13.37 -2.99 -10.79
C THR A 305 13.56 -4.45 -10.37
N ALA A 306 14.03 -4.70 -9.14
CA ALA A 306 14.13 -6.04 -8.57
C ALA A 306 12.75 -6.71 -8.40
N MET A 307 11.76 -5.98 -7.91
CA MET A 307 10.37 -6.44 -7.79
C MET A 307 9.76 -6.80 -9.17
N GLN A 308 9.95 -5.95 -10.17
CA GLN A 308 9.56 -6.23 -11.55
C GLN A 308 10.20 -7.51 -12.10
N THR A 309 11.49 -7.71 -11.79
CA THR A 309 12.24 -8.89 -12.23
C THR A 309 11.67 -10.18 -11.63
N ILE A 310 11.34 -10.22 -10.33
CA ILE A 310 10.81 -11.46 -9.72
C ILE A 310 9.45 -11.85 -10.31
N TRP A 311 8.60 -10.89 -10.65
CA TRP A 311 7.27 -11.18 -11.20
C TRP A 311 7.30 -11.62 -12.67
N MET A 312 8.23 -11.08 -13.46
CA MET A 312 8.52 -11.65 -14.78
C MET A 312 9.02 -13.10 -14.68
N ARG A 313 9.89 -13.38 -13.69
CA ARG A 313 10.38 -14.74 -13.44
C ARG A 313 9.25 -15.68 -13.01
N GLU A 314 8.34 -15.23 -12.15
CA GLU A 314 7.22 -16.04 -11.67
C GLU A 314 6.27 -16.43 -12.81
N HIS A 315 5.96 -15.49 -13.71
CA HIS A 315 5.22 -15.80 -14.92
C HIS A 315 5.91 -16.89 -15.76
N ASN A 316 7.22 -16.75 -16.01
CA ASN A 316 7.97 -17.71 -16.80
C ASN A 316 8.08 -19.10 -16.12
N ARG A 317 8.16 -19.13 -14.78
CA ARG A 317 8.11 -20.37 -14.00
C ARG A 317 6.77 -21.07 -14.17
N ILE A 318 5.67 -20.37 -13.93
CA ILE A 318 4.30 -20.89 -14.07
C ILE A 318 4.03 -21.37 -15.50
N ALA A 319 4.39 -20.58 -16.52
CA ALA A 319 4.22 -20.97 -17.92
C ALA A 319 4.97 -22.27 -18.26
N SER A 320 6.18 -22.44 -17.70
CA SER A 320 6.99 -23.65 -17.91
C SER A 320 6.39 -24.88 -17.21
N GLU A 321 5.82 -24.72 -16.02
CA GLU A 321 5.12 -25.79 -15.30
C GLU A 321 3.83 -26.21 -16.01
N LEU A 322 3.01 -25.23 -16.44
CA LEU A 322 1.81 -25.48 -17.24
C LEU A 322 2.14 -26.23 -18.54
N ALA A 323 3.22 -25.86 -19.23
CA ALA A 323 3.67 -26.53 -20.45
C ALA A 323 4.15 -27.97 -20.19
N ALA A 324 4.77 -28.21 -19.03
CA ALA A 324 5.23 -29.55 -18.64
C ALA A 324 4.04 -30.47 -18.30
N ASP A 325 3.04 -29.94 -17.60
CA ASP A 325 1.86 -30.69 -17.17
C ASP A 325 0.85 -30.88 -18.31
N ASN A 326 0.76 -29.92 -19.23
CA ASN A 326 -0.19 -29.92 -20.34
C ASN A 326 0.52 -29.63 -21.69
N PRO A 327 1.23 -30.62 -22.28
CA PRO A 327 2.04 -30.40 -23.50
C PRO A 327 1.26 -30.04 -24.77
N ASP A 328 -0.08 -30.14 -24.74
CA ASP A 328 -0.97 -29.82 -25.86
C ASP A 328 -1.42 -28.35 -25.87
N LEU A 329 -1.17 -27.58 -24.79
CA LEU A 329 -1.51 -26.17 -24.73
C LEU A 329 -0.67 -25.36 -25.73
N THR A 330 -1.33 -24.42 -26.40
CA THR A 330 -0.69 -23.45 -27.29
C THR A 330 0.09 -22.38 -26.52
N ASP A 331 0.98 -21.66 -27.20
CA ASP A 331 1.68 -20.51 -26.62
C ASP A 331 0.73 -19.49 -25.97
N GLU A 332 -0.38 -19.18 -26.66
CA GLU A 332 -1.36 -18.22 -26.17
C GLU A 332 -2.10 -18.74 -24.92
N GLU A 333 -2.48 -20.01 -24.91
CA GLU A 333 -3.13 -20.61 -23.74
C GLU A 333 -2.20 -20.64 -22.52
N LEU A 334 -0.91 -20.95 -22.73
CA LEU A 334 0.11 -20.91 -21.67
C LEU A 334 0.30 -19.50 -21.12
N TYR A 335 0.46 -18.51 -22.00
CA TYR A 335 0.63 -17.11 -21.62
C TYR A 335 -0.56 -16.60 -20.81
N GLN A 336 -1.79 -16.84 -21.28
CA GLN A 336 -3.00 -16.34 -20.62
C GLN A 336 -3.27 -17.04 -19.28
N GLN A 337 -3.05 -18.35 -19.19
CA GLN A 337 -3.17 -19.07 -17.92
C GLN A 337 -2.11 -18.62 -16.91
N ALA A 338 -0.85 -18.46 -17.33
CA ALA A 338 0.20 -17.94 -16.45
C ALA A 338 -0.08 -16.51 -16.00
N ARG A 339 -0.54 -15.62 -16.91
CA ARG A 339 -0.97 -14.26 -16.57
C ARG A 339 -2.12 -14.25 -15.55
N GLN A 340 -3.12 -15.10 -15.72
CA GLN A 340 -4.28 -15.17 -14.81
C GLN A 340 -3.89 -15.67 -13.41
N ILE A 341 -2.94 -16.61 -13.31
CA ILE A 341 -2.41 -17.08 -12.02
C ILE A 341 -1.58 -15.98 -11.35
N VAL A 342 -0.68 -15.32 -12.09
CA VAL A 342 0.13 -14.22 -11.54
C VAL A 342 -0.75 -13.07 -11.04
N ALA A 343 -1.76 -12.66 -11.81
CA ALA A 343 -2.71 -11.64 -11.37
C ALA A 343 -3.43 -12.07 -10.07
N ALA A 344 -3.80 -13.35 -9.96
CA ALA A 344 -4.40 -13.88 -8.74
C ALA A 344 -3.44 -13.87 -7.53
N GLU A 345 -2.17 -14.17 -7.73
CA GLU A 345 -1.15 -14.07 -6.67
C GLU A 345 -0.93 -12.61 -6.24
N LEU A 346 -0.89 -11.66 -7.17
CA LEU A 346 -0.82 -10.22 -6.87
C LEU A 346 -2.02 -9.76 -6.03
N GLN A 347 -3.22 -10.17 -6.42
CA GLN A 347 -4.46 -9.87 -5.69
C GLN A 347 -4.45 -10.48 -4.29
N ALA A 348 -4.08 -11.76 -4.17
CA ALA A 348 -4.04 -12.47 -2.89
C ALA A 348 -3.02 -11.85 -1.93
N ILE A 349 -1.77 -11.63 -2.37
CA ILE A 349 -0.73 -11.01 -1.53
C ILE A 349 -1.15 -9.59 -1.11
N THR A 350 -1.75 -8.82 -2.01
CA THR A 350 -2.22 -7.46 -1.68
C THR A 350 -3.27 -7.48 -0.57
N PHE A 351 -4.26 -8.37 -0.64
CA PHE A 351 -5.37 -8.40 0.32
C PHE A 351 -5.13 -9.23 1.58
N ASN A 352 -4.25 -10.23 1.52
CA ASN A 352 -3.98 -11.14 2.63
C ASN A 352 -2.73 -10.75 3.42
N GLU A 353 -1.79 -10.02 2.83
CA GLU A 353 -0.55 -9.62 3.50
C GLU A 353 -0.35 -8.10 3.58
N PHE A 354 -0.31 -7.40 2.43
CA PHE A 354 0.05 -5.97 2.38
C PHE A 354 -0.98 -5.06 3.06
N LEU A 355 -2.25 -5.17 2.68
CA LEU A 355 -3.32 -4.34 3.27
C LEU A 355 -3.53 -4.63 4.77
N PRO A 356 -3.52 -5.90 5.23
CA PRO A 356 -3.54 -6.20 6.66
C PRO A 356 -2.32 -5.66 7.43
N ALA A 357 -1.13 -5.62 6.82
CA ALA A 357 0.04 -5.02 7.48
C ALA A 357 -0.18 -3.53 7.80
N LEU A 358 -0.80 -2.78 6.87
CA LEU A 358 -1.12 -1.36 6.99
C LEU A 358 -2.30 -1.06 7.94
N PHE A 359 -3.38 -1.82 7.85
CA PHE A 359 -4.67 -1.47 8.48
C PHE A 359 -5.11 -2.43 9.60
N GLY A 360 -4.35 -3.49 9.81
CA GLY A 360 -4.74 -4.60 10.67
C GLY A 360 -5.65 -5.59 9.95
N SER A 361 -5.73 -6.79 10.52
CA SER A 361 -6.42 -7.96 9.94
C SER A 361 -7.94 -7.82 9.71
N ASP A 362 -8.58 -6.83 10.34
CA ASP A 362 -10.04 -6.65 10.35
C ASP A 362 -10.54 -5.47 9.49
N ALA A 363 -9.62 -4.84 8.74
CA ALA A 363 -9.91 -3.63 7.97
C ALA A 363 -10.88 -3.87 6.80
N PHE A 364 -10.80 -5.05 6.16
CA PHE A 364 -11.61 -5.39 4.99
C PHE A 364 -12.72 -6.37 5.33
N SER A 365 -13.92 -6.10 4.81
CA SER A 365 -15.03 -7.06 4.84
C SER A 365 -14.68 -8.31 4.03
N ARG A 366 -15.21 -9.47 4.42
CA ARG A 366 -15.10 -10.70 3.61
C ARG A 366 -15.73 -10.48 2.24
N TYR A 367 -15.07 -10.95 1.18
CA TYR A 367 -15.58 -10.89 -0.18
C TYR A 367 -16.95 -11.56 -0.30
N GLN A 368 -17.89 -10.90 -0.98
CA GLN A 368 -19.28 -11.37 -1.15
C GLN A 368 -19.58 -11.81 -2.60
N GLY A 369 -18.58 -11.82 -3.48
CA GLY A 369 -18.75 -12.03 -4.91
C GLY A 369 -18.72 -10.72 -5.70
N TYR A 370 -18.52 -10.85 -7.00
CA TYR A 370 -18.49 -9.73 -7.95
C TYR A 370 -19.83 -8.99 -7.98
N ASP A 371 -19.78 -7.66 -7.88
CA ASP A 371 -20.92 -6.76 -7.99
C ASP A 371 -20.75 -5.85 -9.21
N SER A 372 -21.53 -6.14 -10.27
CA SER A 372 -21.48 -5.36 -11.52
C SER A 372 -21.99 -3.92 -11.39
N THR A 373 -22.54 -3.53 -10.24
CA THR A 373 -22.96 -2.15 -9.96
C THR A 373 -21.85 -1.29 -9.36
N VAL A 374 -20.74 -1.90 -8.96
CA VAL A 374 -19.56 -1.21 -8.42
C VAL A 374 -18.70 -0.68 -9.57
N ASP A 375 -18.29 0.58 -9.47
CA ASP A 375 -17.31 1.19 -10.36
C ASP A 375 -15.89 1.03 -9.77
N PRO A 376 -15.01 0.20 -10.39
CA PRO A 376 -13.65 -0.02 -9.94
C PRO A 376 -12.70 1.12 -10.32
N GLY A 377 -13.15 2.18 -10.99
CA GLY A 377 -12.31 3.31 -11.39
C GLY A 377 -11.49 3.90 -10.24
N ILE A 378 -10.31 4.45 -10.54
CA ILE A 378 -9.44 5.01 -9.51
C ILE A 378 -9.94 6.38 -9.08
N ALA A 379 -10.07 6.61 -7.78
CA ALA A 379 -10.37 7.91 -7.22
C ALA A 379 -9.16 8.86 -7.30
N ASN A 380 -9.42 10.12 -7.63
CA ASN A 380 -8.39 11.15 -7.74
C ASN A 380 -7.73 11.41 -6.38
N GLU A 381 -8.51 11.43 -5.30
CA GLU A 381 -8.02 11.54 -3.92
C GLU A 381 -7.11 10.36 -3.54
N PHE A 382 -7.38 9.16 -4.06
CA PHE A 382 -6.55 7.99 -3.84
C PHE A 382 -5.20 8.13 -4.54
N SER A 383 -5.18 8.31 -5.87
CA SER A 383 -3.93 8.32 -6.66
C SER A 383 -3.07 9.57 -6.45
N THR A 384 -3.70 10.69 -6.09
CA THR A 384 -3.02 11.99 -6.02
C THR A 384 -2.66 12.39 -4.60
N ALA A 385 -3.32 11.84 -3.58
CA ALA A 385 -3.01 12.10 -2.18
C ALA A 385 -2.81 10.80 -1.39
N ALA A 386 -3.87 10.05 -1.09
CA ALA A 386 -3.82 9.03 -0.04
C ALA A 386 -2.78 7.93 -0.29
N TYR A 387 -2.73 7.36 -1.51
CA TYR A 387 -1.82 6.27 -1.85
C TYR A 387 -0.36 6.70 -2.05
N ARG A 388 -0.06 7.99 -1.87
CA ARG A 388 1.30 8.56 -1.86
C ARG A 388 1.94 8.57 -0.48
N PHE A 389 1.32 7.92 0.50
CA PHE A 389 1.89 7.74 1.85
C PHE A 389 3.27 7.07 1.80
N GLY A 390 3.50 6.15 0.85
CA GLY A 390 4.77 5.43 0.73
C GLY A 390 5.99 6.32 0.52
N HIS A 391 5.81 7.59 0.12
CA HIS A 391 6.89 8.56 -0.01
C HIS A 391 7.53 8.96 1.34
N THR A 392 6.81 8.83 2.45
CA THR A 392 7.32 9.15 3.79
C THR A 392 8.11 7.98 4.36
N MET A 393 7.81 6.75 3.90
CA MET A 393 8.42 5.51 4.36
C MET A 393 9.83 5.25 3.84
N LEU A 394 10.31 6.07 2.90
CA LEU A 394 11.58 5.85 2.21
C LEU A 394 12.78 6.04 3.13
N SER A 395 13.65 5.03 3.19
CA SER A 395 14.94 5.10 3.87
C SER A 395 15.99 5.84 3.03
N SER A 396 16.84 6.67 3.64
CA SER A 396 17.95 7.36 2.95
C SER A 396 19.01 6.41 2.35
N GLU A 397 19.03 5.16 2.79
CA GLU A 397 19.93 4.12 2.31
C GLU A 397 19.15 2.82 2.13
N LEU A 398 19.29 2.18 0.95
CA LEU A 398 18.79 0.84 0.72
C LEU A 398 19.89 -0.16 1.12
N LEU A 399 19.55 -1.05 2.05
CA LEU A 399 20.45 -2.12 2.45
C LEU A 399 20.67 -3.11 1.29
N ARG A 400 21.90 -3.61 1.18
CA ARG A 400 22.21 -4.76 0.31
C ARG A 400 22.91 -5.82 1.15
N LEU A 401 22.27 -6.99 1.30
CA LEU A 401 22.70 -8.03 2.23
C LEU A 401 23.12 -9.33 1.53
N ASP A 402 24.20 -9.94 2.03
CA ASP A 402 24.66 -11.28 1.62
C ASP A 402 23.77 -12.40 2.22
N GLU A 403 24.04 -13.66 1.88
CA GLU A 403 23.28 -14.79 2.42
C GLU A 403 23.42 -15.02 3.94
N ASN A 404 24.36 -14.34 4.60
CA ASN A 404 24.59 -14.42 6.03
C ASN A 404 24.00 -13.21 6.79
N GLY A 405 23.33 -12.29 6.09
CA GLY A 405 22.78 -11.06 6.66
C GLY A 405 23.81 -9.97 6.93
N ASN A 406 25.02 -10.06 6.39
CA ASN A 406 26.00 -8.98 6.42
C ASN A 406 25.81 -8.06 5.22
N VAL A 407 26.35 -6.84 5.28
CA VAL A 407 26.45 -5.97 4.11
C VAL A 407 27.20 -6.69 3.00
N ALA A 408 26.60 -6.75 1.81
CA ALA A 408 27.15 -7.39 0.62
C ALA A 408 28.44 -6.70 0.14
N ASP A 409 29.21 -7.37 -0.72
CA ASP A 409 30.52 -6.88 -1.20
C ASP A 409 30.40 -5.55 -1.97
N GLU A 410 29.27 -5.33 -2.65
CA GLU A 410 28.93 -4.08 -3.34
C GLU A 410 28.54 -2.93 -2.39
N GLY A 411 28.37 -3.19 -1.09
CA GLY A 411 27.99 -2.21 -0.07
C GLY A 411 26.53 -1.76 -0.15
N ASN A 412 26.02 -1.01 0.82
CA ASN A 412 24.68 -0.40 0.71
C ASN A 412 24.65 0.71 -0.35
N ILE A 413 23.45 1.11 -0.79
CA ILE A 413 23.27 2.17 -1.78
C ILE A 413 22.44 3.32 -1.19
N ALA A 414 22.98 4.55 -1.24
CA ALA A 414 22.19 5.72 -0.89
C ALA A 414 21.01 5.87 -1.86
N LEU A 415 19.82 6.22 -1.35
CA LEU A 415 18.59 6.30 -2.14
C LEU A 415 18.75 7.20 -3.38
N LEU A 416 19.43 8.34 -3.23
CA LEU A 416 19.70 9.24 -4.36
C LEU A 416 20.47 8.60 -5.53
N ASN A 417 21.27 7.55 -5.26
CA ASN A 417 22.04 6.81 -6.26
C ASN A 417 21.30 5.57 -6.79
N ALA A 418 20.18 5.21 -6.17
CA ALA A 418 19.32 4.11 -6.58
C ALA A 418 18.38 4.51 -7.74
N PHE A 419 18.12 5.80 -7.93
CA PHE A 419 17.21 6.26 -8.97
C PHE A 419 17.79 6.11 -10.38
N PHE A 420 17.00 5.57 -11.31
CA PHE A 420 17.37 5.39 -12.73
C PHE A 420 18.74 4.76 -12.97
N ASN A 421 19.14 3.83 -12.10
CA ASN A 421 20.44 3.17 -12.12
C ASN A 421 20.32 1.65 -12.33
N PRO A 422 19.81 1.18 -13.49
CA PRO A 422 19.65 -0.25 -13.77
C PRO A 422 20.98 -1.03 -13.74
N GLY A 423 22.11 -0.33 -13.90
CA GLY A 423 23.45 -0.92 -13.87
C GLY A 423 23.77 -1.64 -12.55
N GLU A 424 23.17 -1.23 -11.43
CA GLU A 424 23.31 -1.95 -10.16
C GLU A 424 22.68 -3.34 -10.21
N VAL A 425 21.48 -3.45 -10.81
CA VAL A 425 20.78 -4.73 -10.99
C VAL A 425 21.50 -5.60 -12.03
N GLU A 426 22.00 -4.99 -13.11
CA GLU A 426 22.78 -5.69 -14.13
C GLU A 426 24.08 -6.29 -13.58
N ALA A 427 24.78 -5.54 -12.74
CA ALA A 427 26.09 -5.93 -12.24
C ALA A 427 26.01 -6.90 -11.05
N HIS A 428 24.99 -6.75 -10.20
CA HIS A 428 24.93 -7.41 -8.90
C HIS A 428 23.71 -8.33 -8.71
N GLY A 429 22.78 -8.35 -9.65
CA GLY A 429 21.53 -9.11 -9.54
C GLY A 429 20.52 -8.39 -8.63
N ILE A 430 19.56 -9.15 -8.12
CA ILE A 430 18.42 -8.63 -7.34
C ILE A 430 18.45 -9.09 -5.88
N GLU A 431 19.24 -10.12 -5.58
CA GLU A 431 19.15 -10.90 -4.36
C GLU A 431 19.56 -10.07 -3.14
N SER A 432 20.65 -9.31 -3.23
CA SER A 432 21.12 -8.50 -2.10
C SER A 432 20.16 -7.35 -1.77
N ILE A 433 19.55 -6.76 -2.80
CA ILE A 433 18.53 -5.70 -2.67
C ILE A 433 17.28 -6.24 -1.99
N LEU A 434 16.75 -7.39 -2.45
CA LEU A 434 15.54 -7.99 -1.87
C LEU A 434 15.77 -8.47 -0.43
N ARG A 435 16.94 -9.05 -0.10
CA ARG A 435 17.29 -9.35 1.31
C ARG A 435 17.33 -8.09 2.16
N GLY A 436 17.87 -6.99 1.64
CA GLY A 436 17.87 -5.71 2.36
C GLY A 436 16.48 -5.17 2.60
N ALA A 437 15.64 -5.13 1.56
CA ALA A 437 14.29 -4.58 1.61
C ALA A 437 13.37 -5.37 2.57
N THR A 438 13.56 -6.68 2.68
CA THR A 438 12.78 -7.53 3.60
C THR A 438 13.27 -7.45 5.06
N VAL A 439 14.41 -6.84 5.34
CA VAL A 439 14.97 -6.78 6.71
C VAL A 439 15.00 -5.36 7.27
N ASN A 440 15.28 -4.36 6.43
CA ASN A 440 15.36 -2.98 6.87
C ASN A 440 13.98 -2.46 7.27
N LEU A 441 13.92 -1.77 8.41
CA LEU A 441 12.70 -1.08 8.81
C LEU A 441 12.49 0.14 7.93
N ALA A 442 11.26 0.30 7.44
CA ALA A 442 10.85 1.51 6.74
C ALA A 442 10.82 2.71 7.70
N GLN A 443 10.89 3.92 7.15
CA GLN A 443 10.54 5.12 7.92
C GLN A 443 9.04 5.14 8.24
N GLU A 444 8.64 5.95 9.21
CA GLU A 444 7.24 6.07 9.61
C GLU A 444 6.34 6.68 8.53
N ILE A 445 5.05 6.35 8.59
CA ILE A 445 3.98 7.05 7.88
C ILE A 445 3.61 8.28 8.70
N ASP A 446 4.29 9.39 8.45
CA ASP A 446 4.06 10.66 9.13
C ASP A 446 4.17 11.83 8.14
N THR A 447 4.28 13.06 8.63
CA THR A 447 4.45 14.22 7.74
C THR A 447 5.88 14.38 7.20
N GLU A 448 6.87 13.66 7.74
CA GLU A 448 8.28 13.85 7.45
C GLU A 448 8.73 13.05 6.21
N VAL A 449 9.70 13.59 5.48
CA VAL A 449 10.24 12.99 4.25
C VAL A 449 11.76 13.14 4.23
N VAL A 450 12.45 12.04 3.94
CA VAL A 450 13.92 12.03 3.89
C VAL A 450 14.47 13.01 2.85
N ASN A 451 15.61 13.63 3.16
CA ASN A 451 16.18 14.68 2.32
C ASN A 451 16.54 14.20 0.91
N ASP A 452 16.86 12.92 0.72
CA ASP A 452 17.16 12.31 -0.57
C ASP A 452 16.05 12.53 -1.61
N VAL A 453 14.78 12.55 -1.21
CA VAL A 453 13.64 12.83 -2.10
C VAL A 453 12.99 14.20 -1.84
N ARG A 454 13.18 14.79 -0.66
CA ARG A 454 12.68 16.14 -0.35
C ARG A 454 13.53 17.26 -0.94
N ASN A 455 14.81 17.04 -1.16
CA ASN A 455 15.72 18.07 -1.69
C ASN A 455 16.57 17.61 -2.87
N PHE A 456 16.69 16.29 -3.10
CA PHE A 456 17.62 15.74 -4.09
C PHE A 456 16.95 14.77 -5.07
N LEU A 457 15.60 14.80 -5.18
CA LEU A 457 14.88 13.89 -6.05
C LEU A 457 15.40 14.04 -7.49
N PHE A 458 15.95 12.95 -8.03
CA PHE A 458 16.56 12.87 -9.36
C PHE A 458 17.74 13.82 -9.63
N GLY A 459 18.37 14.36 -8.58
CA GLY A 459 19.62 15.11 -8.68
C GLY A 459 19.71 16.30 -7.73
N PRO A 460 20.81 17.06 -7.76
CA PRO A 460 20.97 18.22 -6.89
C PRO A 460 20.10 19.42 -7.33
N PRO A 461 19.66 20.26 -6.38
CA PRO A 461 19.00 21.53 -6.67
C PRO A 461 19.79 22.38 -7.69
N GLY A 462 19.09 23.00 -8.63
CA GLY A 462 19.69 23.79 -9.71
C GLY A 462 20.38 22.97 -10.82
N ALA A 463 20.41 21.64 -10.70
CA ALA A 463 20.91 20.71 -11.71
C ALA A 463 19.85 19.68 -12.17
N GLY A 464 18.57 19.98 -11.93
CA GLY A 464 17.44 19.10 -12.25
C GLY A 464 16.88 18.32 -11.04
N GLY A 465 17.34 18.60 -9.82
CA GLY A 465 16.74 18.07 -8.60
C GLY A 465 15.36 18.66 -8.27
N PHE A 466 14.51 17.87 -7.62
CA PHE A 466 13.16 18.23 -7.20
C PHE A 466 12.95 18.00 -5.69
N ASP A 467 11.80 18.46 -5.21
CA ASP A 467 11.26 18.18 -3.87
C ASP A 467 9.95 17.40 -3.99
N LEU A 468 9.98 16.11 -3.68
CA LEU A 468 8.84 15.20 -3.82
C LEU A 468 7.61 15.63 -3.00
N ALA A 469 7.81 16.12 -1.77
CA ALA A 469 6.70 16.58 -0.93
C ALA A 469 6.02 17.80 -1.56
N SER A 470 6.81 18.75 -2.06
CA SER A 470 6.26 19.91 -2.77
C SER A 470 5.53 19.51 -4.06
N LEU A 471 6.03 18.50 -4.78
CA LEU A 471 5.37 17.99 -5.98
C LEU A 471 4.04 17.31 -5.67
N ASN A 472 3.93 16.57 -4.56
CA ASN A 472 2.67 15.95 -4.13
C ASN A 472 1.60 17.01 -3.83
N ILE A 473 1.96 18.02 -3.03
CA ILE A 473 1.06 19.13 -2.69
C ILE A 473 0.63 19.88 -3.96
N GLN A 474 1.59 20.26 -4.81
CA GLN A 474 1.31 20.99 -6.05
C GLN A 474 0.47 20.17 -7.04
N ARG A 475 0.67 18.84 -7.08
CA ARG A 475 -0.14 17.93 -7.90
C ARG A 475 -1.57 17.82 -7.39
N GLY A 476 -1.79 17.78 -6.07
CA GLY A 476 -3.14 17.86 -5.49
C GLY A 476 -3.88 19.14 -5.92
N ARG A 477 -3.18 20.26 -5.92
CA ARG A 477 -3.71 21.55 -6.40
C ARG A 477 -4.00 21.56 -7.90
N ASP A 478 -3.12 20.97 -8.72
CA ASP A 478 -3.33 20.78 -10.17
C ASP A 478 -4.58 19.95 -10.47
N HIS A 479 -4.82 18.92 -9.66
CA HIS A 479 -5.97 18.02 -9.79
C HIS A 479 -7.26 18.57 -9.20
N GLY A 480 -7.22 19.76 -8.58
CA GLY A 480 -8.39 20.36 -7.94
C GLY A 480 -8.92 19.49 -6.81
N LEU A 481 -8.03 18.85 -6.03
CA LEU A 481 -8.44 18.16 -4.82
C LEU A 481 -8.98 19.19 -3.81
N ALA A 482 -10.10 18.86 -3.17
CA ALA A 482 -10.63 19.64 -2.07
C ALA A 482 -9.62 19.70 -0.90
N ASP A 483 -9.77 20.70 -0.03
CA ASP A 483 -9.02 20.73 1.23
C ASP A 483 -9.38 19.51 2.11
N TYR A 484 -8.50 19.23 3.06
CA TYR A 484 -8.63 18.12 4.00
C TYR A 484 -10.00 18.06 4.70
N ASN A 485 -10.52 19.19 5.18
CA ASN A 485 -11.77 19.21 5.93
C ASN A 485 -12.99 19.00 5.02
N ALA A 486 -12.99 19.63 3.84
CA ALA A 486 -14.00 19.42 2.81
C ALA A 486 -14.01 17.97 2.32
N THR A 487 -12.85 17.34 2.12
CA THR A 487 -12.75 15.91 1.82
C THR A 487 -13.32 15.07 2.95
N ARG A 488 -12.95 15.32 4.21
CA ARG A 488 -13.52 14.59 5.38
C ARG A 488 -15.05 14.62 5.38
N VAL A 489 -15.62 15.81 5.18
CA VAL A 489 -17.08 15.99 5.11
C VAL A 489 -17.69 15.22 3.94
N ALA A 490 -17.06 15.24 2.76
CA ALA A 490 -17.52 14.51 1.59
C ALA A 490 -17.52 12.98 1.81
N LEU A 491 -16.54 12.46 2.56
CA LEU A 491 -16.45 11.06 2.98
C LEU A 491 -17.44 10.71 4.11
N GLY A 492 -18.15 11.70 4.68
CA GLY A 492 -19.06 11.52 5.81
C GLY A 492 -18.36 11.42 7.17
N LEU A 493 -17.09 11.82 7.25
CA LEU A 493 -16.34 11.97 8.49
C LEU A 493 -16.64 13.33 9.15
N ASP A 494 -16.39 13.42 10.46
CA ASP A 494 -16.52 14.68 11.17
C ASP A 494 -15.39 15.64 10.75
N ALA A 495 -15.74 16.89 10.42
CA ALA A 495 -14.75 17.95 10.22
C ALA A 495 -14.01 18.23 11.53
N VAL A 496 -12.72 18.51 11.44
CA VAL A 496 -11.94 18.96 12.61
C VAL A 496 -12.15 20.45 12.85
N GLU A 497 -12.12 20.89 14.11
CA GLU A 497 -12.29 22.30 14.48
C GLU A 497 -10.95 22.96 14.86
N ASN A 498 -9.97 22.17 15.30
CA ASN A 498 -8.66 22.63 15.78
C ASN A 498 -7.55 21.73 15.24
N PHE A 499 -6.33 22.26 15.10
CA PHE A 499 -5.16 21.48 14.67
C PHE A 499 -4.83 20.33 15.63
N SER A 500 -5.15 20.46 16.92
CA SER A 500 -5.01 19.37 17.92
C SER A 500 -6.03 18.25 17.78
N ASP A 501 -7.07 18.43 16.96
CA ASP A 501 -8.02 17.37 16.65
C ASP A 501 -7.49 16.45 15.53
N ILE A 502 -6.45 16.90 14.80
CA ILE A 502 -5.77 16.13 13.74
C ILE A 502 -4.71 15.22 14.36
N THR A 503 -3.88 15.79 15.25
CA THR A 503 -2.70 15.11 15.80
C THR A 503 -2.52 15.35 17.29
N SER A 504 -2.05 14.33 17.99
CA SER A 504 -1.63 14.39 19.38
C SER A 504 -0.26 15.02 19.57
N ASP A 505 0.53 15.18 18.50
CA ASP A 505 1.83 15.87 18.54
C ASP A 505 1.62 17.40 18.53
N PRO A 506 1.90 18.11 19.64
CA PRO A 506 1.71 19.55 19.71
C PRO A 506 2.64 20.34 18.77
N ASP A 507 3.80 19.79 18.38
CA ASP A 507 4.74 20.45 17.48
C ASP A 507 4.28 20.33 16.02
N VAL A 508 3.70 19.20 15.61
CA VAL A 508 3.02 19.07 14.30
C VAL A 508 1.81 20.01 14.23
N ALA A 509 0.94 20.00 15.24
CA ALA A 509 -0.23 20.88 15.30
C ALA A 509 0.15 22.38 15.19
N ALA A 510 1.20 22.80 15.91
CA ALA A 510 1.69 24.19 15.86
C ALA A 510 2.27 24.57 14.50
N ARG A 511 2.98 23.65 13.81
CA ARG A 511 3.50 23.86 12.45
C ARG A 511 2.38 23.99 11.43
N LEU A 512 1.33 23.17 11.54
CA LEU A 512 0.14 23.28 10.70
C LEU A 512 -0.57 24.62 10.91
N GLU A 513 -0.76 25.04 12.16
CA GLU A 513 -1.36 26.33 12.50
C GLU A 513 -0.55 27.49 11.92
N GLN A 514 0.78 27.43 12.03
CA GLN A 514 1.68 28.44 11.47
C GLN A 514 1.54 28.56 9.94
N LEU A 515 1.40 27.43 9.24
CA LEU A 515 1.36 27.37 7.78
C LEU A 515 -0.01 27.79 7.22
N TYR A 516 -1.07 27.19 7.72
CA TYR A 516 -2.40 27.30 7.11
C TYR A 516 -3.30 28.32 7.79
N GLY A 517 -3.06 28.63 9.07
CA GLY A 517 -3.87 29.55 9.88
C GLY A 517 -5.27 29.04 10.24
N THR A 518 -5.89 28.23 9.38
CA THR A 518 -7.16 27.53 9.59
C THR A 518 -7.08 26.09 9.12
N VAL A 519 -7.84 25.19 9.75
CA VAL A 519 -7.92 23.77 9.38
C VAL A 519 -8.58 23.54 8.02
N ASP A 520 -9.40 24.49 7.56
CA ASP A 520 -10.12 24.43 6.27
C ASP A 520 -9.22 24.73 5.04
N ASN A 521 -7.94 25.02 5.24
CA ASN A 521 -7.02 25.32 4.15
C ASN A 521 -5.94 24.24 3.93
N ILE A 522 -5.96 23.15 4.71
CA ILE A 522 -4.93 22.13 4.66
C ILE A 522 -5.04 21.32 3.37
N ASP A 523 -3.94 21.20 2.61
CA ASP A 523 -3.89 20.32 1.44
C ASP A 523 -4.11 18.86 1.89
N LEU A 524 -4.97 18.10 1.19
CA LEU A 524 -5.38 16.74 1.59
C LEU A 524 -4.20 15.81 1.91
N TRP A 525 -3.12 15.86 1.11
CA TRP A 525 -1.94 15.02 1.36
C TRP A 525 -1.29 15.32 2.71
N VAL A 526 -1.21 16.59 3.10
CA VAL A 526 -0.62 17.02 4.37
C VAL A 526 -1.54 16.68 5.54
N GLY A 527 -2.85 16.94 5.39
CA GLY A 527 -3.82 16.68 6.44
C GLY A 527 -3.94 15.20 6.77
N GLY A 528 -4.00 14.33 5.75
CA GLY A 528 -4.10 12.88 5.96
C GLY A 528 -2.85 12.24 6.55
N LEU A 529 -1.65 12.74 6.23
CA LEU A 529 -0.39 12.29 6.86
C LEU A 529 -0.21 12.81 8.29
N ALA A 530 -0.85 13.92 8.63
CA ALA A 530 -0.76 14.49 9.97
C ALA A 530 -1.67 13.80 10.98
N GLU A 531 -2.65 13.00 10.54
CA GLU A 531 -3.56 12.32 11.45
C GLU A 531 -2.84 11.30 12.35
N ASP A 532 -3.21 11.27 13.64
CA ASP A 532 -2.81 10.16 14.51
C ASP A 532 -3.26 8.83 13.91
N HIS A 533 -2.41 7.81 13.99
CA HIS A 533 -2.75 6.49 13.46
C HIS A 533 -3.92 5.87 14.22
N LEU A 534 -4.80 5.21 13.47
CA LEU A 534 -5.85 4.40 14.06
C LEU A 534 -5.24 3.21 14.82
N PRO A 535 -5.88 2.75 15.92
CA PRO A 535 -5.41 1.59 16.66
C PRO A 535 -5.25 0.36 15.74
N GLY A 536 -4.07 -0.27 15.78
CA GLY A 536 -3.77 -1.43 14.94
C GLY A 536 -3.53 -1.09 13.45
N SER A 537 -3.31 0.17 13.11
CA SER A 537 -2.98 0.62 11.76
C SER A 537 -1.77 1.56 11.77
N SER A 538 -1.10 1.74 10.63
CA SER A 538 -0.12 2.81 10.39
C SER A 538 -0.73 4.02 9.68
N MET A 539 -2.05 4.21 9.77
CA MET A 539 -2.77 5.23 9.01
C MET A 539 -3.81 5.94 9.85
N GLY A 540 -4.00 7.23 9.58
CA GLY A 540 -5.11 8.02 10.11
C GLY A 540 -6.47 7.66 9.49
N GLU A 541 -7.54 8.22 10.05
CA GLU A 541 -8.93 7.95 9.67
C GLU A 541 -9.24 8.28 8.20
N THR A 542 -8.82 9.45 7.71
CA THR A 542 -9.15 9.93 6.35
C THR A 542 -8.47 9.06 5.29
N PHE A 543 -7.17 8.82 5.42
CA PHE A 543 -6.45 7.98 4.47
C PHE A 543 -6.87 6.52 4.55
N SER A 544 -7.16 6.01 5.76
CA SER A 544 -7.75 4.68 5.91
C SER A 544 -9.05 4.56 5.13
N PHE A 545 -9.95 5.55 5.25
CA PHE A 545 -11.21 5.53 4.50
C PHE A 545 -10.96 5.51 2.98
N ILE A 546 -10.15 6.43 2.45
CA ILE A 546 -9.90 6.55 1.00
C ILE A 546 -9.27 5.27 0.44
N ILE A 547 -8.27 4.72 1.12
CA ILE A 547 -7.54 3.54 0.64
C ILE A 547 -8.42 2.29 0.75
N ILE A 548 -9.12 2.08 1.88
CA ILE A 548 -10.00 0.93 2.06
C ILE A 548 -11.15 0.97 1.05
N ASP A 549 -11.79 2.14 0.84
CA ASP A 549 -12.83 2.30 -0.20
C ASP A 549 -12.31 1.90 -1.58
N GLN A 550 -11.15 2.44 -1.98
CA GLN A 550 -10.58 2.15 -3.30
C GLN A 550 -10.32 0.66 -3.48
N PHE A 551 -9.61 0.02 -2.55
CA PHE A 551 -9.32 -1.41 -2.67
C PHE A 551 -10.59 -2.26 -2.60
N GLN A 552 -11.58 -1.90 -1.78
CA GLN A 552 -12.88 -2.59 -1.81
C GLN A 552 -13.56 -2.50 -3.17
N ARG A 553 -13.55 -1.33 -3.83
CA ARG A 553 -14.11 -1.19 -5.18
C ARG A 553 -13.32 -1.96 -6.24
N LEU A 554 -11.99 -1.99 -6.13
CA LEU A 554 -11.13 -2.80 -7.01
C LEU A 554 -11.45 -4.29 -6.89
N ARG A 555 -11.70 -4.78 -5.67
CA ARG A 555 -12.05 -6.18 -5.43
C ARG A 555 -13.47 -6.52 -5.89
N ASP A 556 -14.43 -5.73 -5.43
CA ASP A 556 -15.85 -6.06 -5.57
C ASP A 556 -16.35 -5.75 -6.99
N GLY A 557 -15.72 -4.78 -7.68
CA GLY A 557 -16.01 -4.39 -9.07
C GLY A 557 -15.19 -5.12 -10.14
N ASP A 558 -14.31 -6.05 -9.78
CA ASP A 558 -13.52 -6.84 -10.73
C ASP A 558 -14.17 -8.21 -10.99
N ARG A 559 -14.64 -8.43 -12.22
CA ARG A 559 -15.21 -9.72 -12.66
C ARG A 559 -14.15 -10.83 -12.71
N PHE A 560 -12.89 -10.48 -12.85
CA PHE A 560 -11.74 -11.39 -12.87
C PHE A 560 -11.04 -11.49 -11.52
N TRP A 561 -11.64 -10.98 -10.44
CA TRP A 561 -11.15 -11.19 -9.08
C TRP A 561 -10.91 -12.69 -8.81
N TYR A 562 -9.78 -13.03 -8.22
CA TYR A 562 -9.30 -14.41 -8.19
C TYR A 562 -10.25 -15.37 -7.47
N GLU A 563 -10.96 -14.94 -6.42
CA GLU A 563 -11.96 -15.79 -5.74
C GLU A 563 -13.22 -16.04 -6.59
N ASN A 564 -13.45 -15.24 -7.64
CA ASN A 564 -14.51 -15.45 -8.63
C ASN A 564 -14.05 -16.37 -9.77
N VAL A 565 -12.75 -16.40 -10.07
CA VAL A 565 -12.16 -17.18 -11.17
C VAL A 565 -11.73 -18.58 -10.72
N PHE A 566 -11.11 -18.68 -9.54
CA PHE A 566 -10.53 -19.91 -9.02
C PHE A 566 -11.39 -20.51 -7.90
N SER A 567 -11.30 -21.84 -7.73
CA SER A 567 -11.96 -22.55 -6.64
C SER A 567 -11.19 -23.82 -6.25
N GLY A 568 -11.55 -24.42 -5.11
CA GLY A 568 -10.95 -25.68 -4.67
C GLY A 568 -9.45 -25.56 -4.35
N ASP A 569 -8.67 -26.53 -4.82
CA ASP A 569 -7.23 -26.60 -4.51
C ASP A 569 -6.44 -25.44 -5.12
N ALA A 570 -6.80 -24.97 -6.33
CA ALA A 570 -6.13 -23.83 -6.97
C ALA A 570 -6.33 -22.54 -6.16
N LEU A 571 -7.55 -22.26 -5.72
CA LEU A 571 -7.84 -21.11 -4.86
C LEU A 571 -7.12 -21.21 -3.51
N LYS A 572 -7.02 -22.42 -2.96
CA LYS A 572 -6.29 -22.65 -1.71
C LYS A 572 -4.79 -22.43 -1.90
N GLU A 573 -4.22 -22.85 -3.02
CA GLU A 573 -2.82 -22.63 -3.35
C GLU A 573 -2.51 -21.14 -3.50
N ILE A 574 -3.34 -20.40 -4.25
CA ILE A 574 -3.22 -18.93 -4.40
C ILE A 574 -3.28 -18.23 -3.04
N ASN A 575 -4.28 -18.57 -2.20
CA ASN A 575 -4.41 -17.98 -0.87
C ASN A 575 -3.23 -18.27 0.06
N ASN A 576 -2.53 -19.38 -0.17
CA ASN A 576 -1.39 -19.80 0.63
C ASN A 576 -0.05 -19.31 0.07
N THR A 577 -0.02 -18.71 -1.14
CA THR A 577 1.19 -18.13 -1.70
C THR A 577 1.43 -16.77 -1.05
N THR A 578 2.58 -16.63 -0.40
CA THR A 578 3.07 -15.37 0.17
C THR A 578 4.05 -14.66 -0.76
N LEU A 579 4.32 -13.38 -0.52
CA LEU A 579 5.41 -12.69 -1.19
C LEU A 579 6.78 -13.33 -0.89
N ALA A 580 6.95 -13.91 0.30
CA ALA A 580 8.14 -14.69 0.64
C ALA A 580 8.32 -15.87 -0.32
N ASP A 581 7.25 -16.63 -0.57
CA ASP A 581 7.26 -17.77 -1.49
C ASP A 581 7.65 -17.33 -2.91
N VAL A 582 7.08 -16.24 -3.42
CA VAL A 582 7.39 -15.73 -4.76
C VAL A 582 8.86 -15.31 -4.86
N ILE A 583 9.41 -14.64 -3.85
CA ILE A 583 10.83 -14.27 -3.81
C ILE A 583 11.72 -15.51 -3.79
N GLU A 584 11.43 -16.50 -2.94
CA GLU A 584 12.24 -17.72 -2.82
C GLU A 584 12.15 -18.63 -4.05
N ARG A 585 10.98 -18.71 -4.72
CA ARG A 585 10.81 -19.46 -5.98
C ARG A 585 11.62 -18.88 -7.14
N ASN A 586 11.89 -17.57 -7.12
CA ASN A 586 12.44 -16.81 -8.25
C ASN A 586 13.83 -16.20 -8.01
N SER A 587 14.51 -16.60 -6.93
CA SER A 587 15.84 -16.13 -6.57
C SER A 587 16.62 -17.20 -5.80
N ASP A 588 17.89 -16.92 -5.46
CA ASP A 588 18.71 -17.75 -4.56
C ASP A 588 18.52 -17.38 -3.07
N ILE A 589 17.47 -16.61 -2.74
CA ILE A 589 17.12 -16.27 -1.35
C ILE A 589 16.41 -17.46 -0.71
N SER A 590 16.68 -17.71 0.58
CA SER A 590 15.97 -18.72 1.38
C SER A 590 15.92 -18.32 2.84
N GLY A 591 14.92 -18.81 3.57
CA GLY A 591 14.75 -18.57 4.99
C GLY A 591 14.25 -17.15 5.29
N LEU A 592 13.45 -16.56 4.39
CA LEU A 592 12.73 -15.33 4.69
C LEU A 592 11.72 -15.56 5.82
N GLN A 593 11.38 -14.48 6.52
CA GLN A 593 10.25 -14.49 7.43
C GLN A 593 8.95 -14.75 6.66
N GLU A 594 7.98 -15.37 7.35
CA GLU A 594 6.72 -15.82 6.75
C GLU A 594 5.93 -14.69 6.08
N ASN A 595 5.85 -13.53 6.73
CA ASN A 595 5.29 -12.31 6.16
C ASN A 595 6.39 -11.24 6.09
N VAL A 596 6.89 -10.99 4.88
CA VAL A 596 8.04 -10.10 4.63
C VAL A 596 7.75 -8.63 4.91
N PHE A 597 6.48 -8.22 5.00
CA PHE A 597 6.09 -6.84 5.30
C PHE A 597 6.43 -6.42 6.72
N PHE A 598 6.70 -7.39 7.62
CA PHE A 598 7.18 -7.13 8.96
C PHE A 598 8.64 -7.60 9.13
N ALA A 599 9.37 -6.93 10.01
CA ALA A 599 10.76 -7.27 10.27
C ALA A 599 10.90 -8.69 10.85
N PRO A 600 12.02 -9.40 10.60
CA PRO A 600 12.28 -10.74 11.17
C PRO A 600 12.27 -10.79 12.72
N THR A 601 12.40 -9.63 13.37
CA THR A 601 12.30 -9.49 14.83
C THR A 601 10.85 -9.49 15.35
N VAL A 602 9.86 -9.44 14.46
CA VAL A 602 8.44 -9.60 14.79
C VAL A 602 8.06 -11.08 14.69
N MET A 603 7.70 -11.66 15.82
CA MET A 603 7.07 -12.99 15.85
C MET A 603 5.59 -12.81 15.56
N GLN A 604 5.12 -13.27 14.40
CA GLN A 604 3.69 -13.31 14.06
C GLN A 604 3.11 -14.69 14.33
N VAL A 605 1.87 -14.74 14.82
CA VAL A 605 1.10 -15.97 14.93
C VAL A 605 -0.35 -15.68 14.55
N ASP A 606 -0.78 -16.21 13.41
CA ASP A 606 -2.19 -16.23 13.03
C ASP A 606 -2.93 -17.36 13.77
N LEU A 607 -3.85 -16.96 14.62
CA LEU A 607 -4.63 -17.87 15.45
C LEU A 607 -5.79 -18.53 14.67
N ALA A 608 -6.25 -17.92 13.58
CA ALA A 608 -7.26 -18.50 12.70
C ALA A 608 -6.67 -19.66 11.89
N GLU A 609 -5.44 -19.51 11.37
CA GLU A 609 -4.74 -20.59 10.66
C GLU A 609 -4.47 -21.81 11.55
N THR A 610 -4.14 -21.56 12.81
CA THR A 610 -3.87 -22.60 13.80
C THR A 610 -5.14 -23.10 14.49
N HIS A 611 -6.32 -22.56 14.14
CA HIS A 611 -7.62 -22.86 14.75
C HIS A 611 -7.61 -22.78 16.29
N SER A 612 -6.92 -21.79 16.83
CA SER A 612 -6.67 -21.62 18.27
C SER A 612 -7.45 -20.44 18.85
N ASP A 613 -8.38 -20.69 19.77
CA ASP A 613 -9.23 -19.66 20.40
C ASP A 613 -8.88 -19.39 21.88
N ASP A 614 -8.00 -20.20 22.48
CA ASP A 614 -7.52 -20.00 23.86
C ASP A 614 -6.01 -20.23 23.96
N VAL A 615 -5.22 -19.15 23.98
CA VAL A 615 -3.76 -19.22 23.96
C VAL A 615 -3.10 -18.64 25.20
N SER A 616 -1.89 -19.11 25.53
CA SER A 616 -1.02 -18.52 26.54
C SER A 616 0.30 -18.10 25.93
N VAL A 617 0.71 -16.85 26.18
CA VAL A 617 2.04 -16.34 25.85
C VAL A 617 2.95 -16.46 27.07
N ARG A 618 4.13 -17.06 26.90
CA ARG A 618 5.10 -17.19 28.00
C ARG A 618 6.54 -17.32 27.49
N VAL A 619 7.48 -17.01 28.37
CA VAL A 619 8.89 -17.35 28.18
C VAL A 619 9.21 -18.74 28.74
N ARG A 620 9.91 -19.57 27.95
CA ARG A 620 10.41 -20.87 28.40
C ARG A 620 11.74 -21.21 27.74
N LYS A 621 12.75 -21.50 28.57
CA LYS A 621 14.10 -21.93 28.15
C LYS A 621 14.78 -20.97 27.15
N GLY A 622 14.55 -19.66 27.28
CA GLY A 622 15.14 -18.65 26.39
C GLY A 622 14.34 -18.40 25.10
N ASN A 623 13.16 -19.00 24.96
CA ASN A 623 12.25 -18.75 23.84
C ASN A 623 10.96 -18.09 24.34
N LEU A 624 10.40 -17.21 23.51
CA LEU A 624 9.01 -16.79 23.58
C LEU A 624 8.15 -17.89 22.93
N GLU A 625 7.17 -18.43 23.65
CA GLU A 625 6.26 -19.48 23.18
C GLU A 625 4.80 -18.98 23.21
N VAL A 626 4.06 -19.22 22.14
CA VAL A 626 2.59 -19.14 22.07
C VAL A 626 2.03 -20.56 22.09
N ILE A 627 1.09 -20.81 22.99
CA ILE A 627 0.62 -22.17 23.31
C ILE A 627 -0.88 -22.22 23.30
N ASP A 628 -1.43 -23.11 22.50
CA ASP A 628 -2.84 -23.47 22.57
C ASP A 628 -3.12 -24.22 23.88
N ASN A 629 -4.02 -23.67 24.69
CA ASN A 629 -4.38 -24.21 25.99
C ASN A 629 -5.26 -25.47 25.90
N HIS A 630 -5.96 -25.68 24.78
CA HIS A 630 -6.75 -26.88 24.49
C HIS A 630 -5.86 -28.06 24.17
N THR A 631 -4.99 -27.92 23.17
CA THR A 631 -4.14 -29.02 22.69
C THR A 631 -2.82 -29.15 23.47
N ARG A 632 -2.40 -28.10 24.19
CA ARG A 632 -1.09 -27.97 24.83
C ARG A 632 0.09 -27.93 23.85
N GLN A 633 -0.19 -27.71 22.56
CA GLN A 633 0.85 -27.57 21.55
C GLN A 633 1.42 -26.15 21.54
N VAL A 634 2.72 -26.06 21.23
CA VAL A 634 3.37 -24.78 20.96
C VAL A 634 3.07 -24.46 19.49
N ILE A 635 2.29 -23.41 19.26
CA ILE A 635 1.85 -22.99 17.93
C ILE A 635 2.74 -21.89 17.35
N GLY A 636 3.51 -21.20 18.20
CA GLY A 636 4.58 -20.30 17.78
C GLY A 636 5.74 -20.33 18.78
N SER A 637 6.98 -20.25 18.29
CA SER A 637 8.17 -20.17 19.16
C SER A 637 9.34 -19.45 18.49
N GLN A 638 9.87 -18.41 19.13
CA GLN A 638 11.05 -17.68 18.67
C GLN A 638 12.05 -17.46 19.81
N SER A 639 13.35 -17.38 19.49
CA SER A 639 14.39 -17.10 20.47
C SER A 639 14.25 -15.68 21.01
N LEU A 640 14.40 -15.49 22.33
CA LEU A 640 14.42 -14.15 22.94
C LEU A 640 15.57 -13.26 22.46
N HIS A 641 16.58 -13.84 21.83
CA HIS A 641 17.67 -13.07 21.24
C HIS A 641 17.36 -12.49 19.86
N SER A 642 16.25 -12.90 19.25
CA SER A 642 15.88 -12.54 17.88
C SER A 642 14.44 -12.08 17.75
N VAL A 643 13.75 -11.83 18.87
CA VAL A 643 12.38 -11.30 18.88
C VAL A 643 12.37 -10.00 19.66
N GLU A 644 11.78 -8.98 19.07
CA GLU A 644 11.54 -7.71 19.71
C GLU A 644 10.05 -7.52 20.00
N ARG A 645 9.19 -8.04 19.13
CA ARG A 645 7.73 -7.91 19.23
C ARG A 645 7.03 -9.23 18.94
N LEU A 646 5.88 -9.43 19.59
CA LEU A 646 4.93 -10.49 19.26
C LEU A 646 3.64 -9.87 18.74
N MET A 647 3.13 -10.40 17.64
CA MET A 647 1.85 -10.03 17.06
C MET A 647 0.97 -11.27 16.97
N LEU A 648 -0.20 -11.21 17.61
CA LEU A 648 -1.22 -12.25 17.57
C LEU A 648 -2.40 -11.71 16.78
N THR A 649 -2.73 -12.36 15.67
CA THR A 649 -3.86 -11.99 14.82
C THR A 649 -4.91 -13.08 14.83
N SER A 650 -6.18 -12.71 14.64
CA SER A 650 -7.25 -13.69 14.43
C SER A 650 -8.42 -13.04 13.70
N THR A 651 -8.78 -13.55 12.53
CA THR A 651 -9.97 -13.10 11.78
C THR A 651 -11.23 -13.93 12.09
N ASP A 652 -11.13 -14.84 13.05
CA ASP A 652 -12.24 -15.71 13.44
C ASP A 652 -13.26 -14.93 14.29
N PRO A 653 -14.57 -14.99 13.97
CA PRO A 653 -15.62 -14.28 14.71
C PRO A 653 -15.97 -14.94 16.05
N GLY A 654 -15.07 -15.77 16.58
CA GLY A 654 -15.24 -16.60 17.78
C GLY A 654 -15.14 -15.81 19.08
N SER A 655 -14.86 -16.51 20.18
CA SER A 655 -14.44 -15.88 21.44
C SER A 655 -12.99 -16.25 21.67
N LEU A 656 -12.11 -15.28 21.49
CA LEU A 656 -10.68 -15.38 21.67
C LEU A 656 -10.29 -15.10 23.12
N ARG A 657 -9.41 -15.94 23.67
CA ARG A 657 -8.84 -15.77 25.02
C ARG A 657 -7.33 -15.79 24.96
N ILE A 658 -6.73 -14.65 25.28
CA ILE A 658 -5.27 -14.53 25.30
C ILE A 658 -4.79 -14.36 26.72
N ARG A 659 -4.00 -15.31 27.22
CA ARG A 659 -3.38 -15.27 28.54
C ARG A 659 -1.95 -14.79 28.44
N TYR A 660 -1.71 -13.58 28.90
CA TYR A 660 -0.37 -13.04 29.09
C TYR A 660 0.20 -13.44 30.45
N LYS A 661 1.48 -13.86 30.51
CA LYS A 661 2.09 -14.33 31.77
C LYS A 661 3.58 -14.00 31.92
N GLY A 662 3.87 -12.97 32.72
CA GLY A 662 5.19 -12.75 33.35
C GLY A 662 6.34 -12.55 32.36
N ILE A 663 6.10 -11.74 31.34
CA ILE A 663 7.08 -11.29 30.35
C ILE A 663 7.54 -9.90 30.80
N SER A 664 8.82 -9.57 30.72
CA SER A 664 9.30 -8.24 31.06
C SER A 664 9.55 -7.40 29.80
N PRO A 665 9.64 -6.06 29.91
CA PRO A 665 10.10 -5.22 28.80
C PRO A 665 11.48 -5.63 28.25
N ALA A 666 12.32 -6.27 29.07
CA ALA A 666 13.62 -6.77 28.62
C ALA A 666 13.51 -8.07 27.79
N ASP A 667 12.43 -8.83 27.94
CA ASP A 667 12.17 -10.05 27.17
C ASP A 667 11.51 -9.73 25.83
N LEU A 668 10.74 -8.65 25.74
CA LEU A 668 9.97 -8.26 24.55
C LEU A 668 9.90 -6.73 24.43
N PRO A 669 11.00 -6.06 24.02
CA PRO A 669 11.12 -4.61 24.08
C PRO A 669 10.09 -3.86 23.22
N GLY A 670 9.70 -4.42 22.09
CA GLY A 670 8.67 -3.90 21.20
C GLY A 670 7.23 -4.21 21.64
N GLY A 671 7.03 -4.96 22.73
CA GLY A 671 5.69 -5.24 23.26
C GLY A 671 4.91 -6.34 22.53
N LEU A 672 3.62 -6.41 22.84
CA LEU A 672 2.68 -7.38 22.29
C LEU A 672 1.54 -6.65 21.59
N ILE A 673 1.24 -7.02 20.35
CA ILE A 673 0.06 -6.60 19.61
C ILE A 673 -0.93 -7.75 19.54
N VAL A 674 -2.20 -7.47 19.83
CA VAL A 674 -3.32 -8.41 19.67
C VAL A 674 -4.36 -7.82 18.75
N GLU A 675 -4.50 -8.35 17.55
CA GLU A 675 -5.57 -8.00 16.63
C GLU A 675 -6.61 -9.12 16.64
N ALA A 676 -7.66 -8.94 17.42
CA ALA A 676 -8.78 -9.86 17.46
C ALA A 676 -9.84 -9.44 16.44
N GLY A 677 -10.50 -10.42 15.84
CA GLY A 677 -11.69 -10.21 15.05
C GLY A 677 -12.79 -9.49 15.85
N LYS A 678 -13.84 -9.01 15.19
CA LYS A 678 -15.07 -8.51 15.86
C LYS A 678 -15.90 -9.65 16.48
N GLY A 679 -15.26 -10.51 17.28
CA GLY A 679 -15.85 -11.59 18.03
C GLY A 679 -16.63 -11.07 19.25
N ARG A 680 -17.73 -11.76 19.60
CA ARG A 680 -18.44 -11.43 20.84
C ARG A 680 -17.67 -12.05 22.00
N HIS A 681 -17.18 -11.20 22.90
CA HIS A 681 -16.49 -11.55 24.14
C HIS A 681 -15.00 -11.91 24.04
N ASP A 682 -14.29 -11.36 23.05
CA ASP A 682 -12.83 -11.49 23.00
C ASP A 682 -12.21 -10.89 24.26
N THR A 683 -11.38 -11.69 24.91
CA THR A 683 -10.90 -11.44 26.27
C THR A 683 -9.37 -11.49 26.34
N LEU A 684 -8.78 -10.34 26.67
CA LEU A 684 -7.37 -10.28 27.07
C LEU A 684 -7.25 -10.52 28.58
N ILE A 685 -6.53 -11.57 28.96
CA ILE A 685 -6.34 -11.97 30.35
C ILE A 685 -4.90 -11.65 30.76
N VAL A 686 -4.76 -10.64 31.61
CA VAL A 686 -3.48 -10.20 32.16
C VAL A 686 -3.27 -10.85 33.52
N ASN A 687 -2.30 -11.77 33.60
CA ASN A 687 -1.94 -12.40 34.87
C ASN A 687 -0.86 -11.59 35.58
N GLY A 688 -1.16 -11.16 36.80
CA GLY A 688 -0.17 -10.66 37.75
C GLY A 688 0.91 -11.70 38.06
N THR A 689 2.05 -11.21 38.54
CA THR A 689 3.20 -11.98 38.97
C THR A 689 3.14 -12.23 40.49
N LYS A 690 4.20 -12.83 41.04
CA LYS A 690 4.35 -12.96 42.50
C LYS A 690 5.01 -11.72 43.13
N GLN A 691 5.37 -10.74 42.32
CA GLN A 691 6.00 -9.49 42.72
C GLN A 691 4.94 -8.37 42.65
N SER A 692 5.30 -7.16 43.11
CA SER A 692 4.43 -5.99 42.92
C SER A 692 4.38 -5.63 41.43
N ASP A 693 3.18 -5.62 40.87
CA ASP A 693 2.98 -5.21 39.48
C ASP A 693 2.37 -3.81 39.37
N THR A 694 2.76 -3.06 38.35
CA THR A 694 2.05 -1.85 37.90
C THR A 694 1.28 -2.19 36.63
N ILE A 695 -0.04 -2.03 36.67
CA ILE A 695 -0.92 -2.31 35.52
C ILE A 695 -1.74 -1.06 35.23
N VAL A 696 -1.64 -0.56 34.00
CA VAL A 696 -2.43 0.59 33.52
C VAL A 696 -3.27 0.14 32.33
N VAL A 697 -4.59 0.22 32.45
CA VAL A 697 -5.52 -0.13 31.38
C VAL A 697 -6.07 1.15 30.76
N ASN A 698 -5.82 1.34 29.46
CA ASN A 698 -6.34 2.42 28.64
C ASN A 698 -7.36 1.86 27.62
N GLU A 699 -7.73 2.67 26.64
CA GLU A 699 -8.75 2.31 25.64
C GLU A 699 -8.32 1.15 24.74
N ASN A 700 -7.12 1.23 24.17
CA ASN A 700 -6.59 0.21 23.24
C ASN A 700 -5.22 -0.34 23.68
N THR A 701 -4.79 0.00 24.91
CA THR A 701 -3.51 -0.47 25.46
C THR A 701 -3.65 -0.93 26.90
N VAL A 702 -2.89 -1.96 27.27
CA VAL A 702 -2.60 -2.32 28.66
C VAL A 702 -1.09 -2.25 28.86
N GLU A 703 -0.64 -1.42 29.81
CA GLU A 703 0.74 -1.41 30.24
C GLU A 703 0.92 -2.31 31.46
N VAL A 704 1.88 -3.24 31.41
CA VAL A 704 2.21 -4.14 32.53
C VAL A 704 3.70 -4.00 32.87
N ASN A 705 4.02 -3.36 33.99
CA ASN A 705 5.41 -3.10 34.42
C ASN A 705 6.27 -2.42 33.32
N GLY A 706 5.67 -1.51 32.54
CA GLY A 706 6.32 -0.84 31.42
C GLY A 706 6.29 -1.59 30.09
N LEU A 707 5.73 -2.81 30.03
CA LEU A 707 5.52 -3.53 28.78
C LEU A 707 4.20 -3.09 28.17
N GLN A 708 4.21 -2.63 26.93
CA GLN A 708 3.00 -2.27 26.19
C GLN A 708 2.33 -3.51 25.59
N LEU A 709 1.02 -3.63 25.83
CA LEU A 709 0.14 -4.59 25.18
C LEU A 709 -0.92 -3.80 24.43
N GLU A 710 -0.75 -3.68 23.12
CA GLU A 710 -1.71 -3.02 22.23
C GLU A 710 -2.74 -4.03 21.75
N PHE A 711 -3.98 -3.58 21.58
CA PHE A 711 -5.03 -4.47 21.10
C PHE A 711 -6.10 -3.76 20.29
N THR A 712 -6.69 -4.52 19.36
CA THR A 712 -7.91 -4.18 18.63
C THR A 712 -8.89 -5.35 18.73
N GLY A 713 -10.19 -5.05 18.63
CA GLY A 713 -11.27 -6.06 18.70
C GLY A 713 -11.55 -6.68 20.07
N ILE A 714 -10.71 -6.43 21.09
CA ILE A 714 -10.95 -6.94 22.45
C ILE A 714 -12.12 -6.21 23.12
N GLU A 715 -13.08 -6.98 23.64
CA GLU A 715 -14.25 -6.44 24.34
C GLU A 715 -14.11 -6.49 25.87
N ARG A 716 -13.22 -7.34 26.38
CA ARG A 716 -13.04 -7.55 27.83
C ARG A 716 -11.57 -7.68 28.21
N ILE A 717 -11.19 -7.02 29.29
CA ILE A 717 -9.90 -7.21 29.96
C ILE A 717 -10.14 -7.84 31.33
N VAL A 718 -9.43 -8.93 31.62
CA VAL A 718 -9.45 -9.58 32.94
C VAL A 718 -8.06 -9.52 33.55
N VAL A 719 -7.92 -8.73 34.62
CA VAL A 719 -6.71 -8.71 35.44
C VAL A 719 -6.91 -9.70 36.58
N GLN A 720 -6.05 -10.72 36.67
CA GLN A 720 -6.17 -11.77 37.68
C GLN A 720 -4.83 -12.19 38.27
N HIS A 721 -4.86 -12.96 39.36
CA HIS A 721 -3.68 -13.36 40.13
C HIS A 721 -2.89 -12.17 40.70
N THR A 722 -3.60 -11.11 41.08
CA THR A 722 -3.02 -9.89 41.67
C THR A 722 -2.60 -10.11 43.13
N SER A 723 -1.61 -9.33 43.55
CA SER A 723 -1.11 -9.22 44.91
C SER A 723 -1.66 -7.96 45.60
N ALA A 724 -1.58 -7.92 46.94
CA ALA A 724 -2.03 -6.75 47.70
C ALA A 724 -1.13 -5.51 47.50
N ASP A 725 0.05 -5.70 46.91
CA ASP A 725 1.05 -4.65 46.69
C ASP A 725 1.06 -4.17 45.22
N ASP A 726 0.09 -4.62 44.40
CA ASP A 726 -0.03 -4.22 42.99
C ASP A 726 -0.70 -2.83 42.87
N SER A 727 -0.25 -2.05 41.89
CA SER A 727 -0.85 -0.78 41.50
C SER A 727 -1.62 -0.96 40.20
N ILE A 728 -2.95 -0.96 40.28
CA ILE A 728 -3.82 -1.12 39.11
C ILE A 728 -4.57 0.18 38.86
N GLN A 729 -4.39 0.75 37.68
CA GLN A 729 -5.05 1.95 37.21
C GLN A 729 -5.88 1.61 35.97
N VAL A 730 -7.12 2.08 35.94
CA VAL A 730 -8.01 1.93 34.79
C VAL A 730 -8.45 3.33 34.40
N ALA A 731 -8.17 3.73 33.16
CA ALA A 731 -8.58 5.02 32.64
C ALA A 731 -10.11 5.18 32.72
N GLY A 732 -10.58 6.41 32.92
CA GLY A 732 -12.02 6.68 32.98
C GLY A 732 -12.63 6.69 31.58
N GLY A 733 -13.87 6.23 31.44
CA GLY A 733 -14.63 6.39 30.20
C GLY A 733 -14.37 5.35 29.10
N LEU A 734 -13.68 4.25 29.42
CA LEU A 734 -13.43 3.16 28.47
C LEU A 734 -14.73 2.47 28.03
N ASP A 735 -14.82 2.09 26.75
CA ASP A 735 -15.91 1.27 26.21
C ASP A 735 -15.68 -0.25 26.40
N ILE A 736 -14.57 -0.63 27.03
CA ILE A 736 -14.15 -2.02 27.28
C ILE A 736 -14.54 -2.52 28.69
N ASP A 737 -14.95 -3.78 28.82
CA ASP A 737 -15.30 -4.40 30.11
C ASP A 737 -14.04 -4.80 30.89
N VAL A 738 -13.65 -4.02 31.91
CA VAL A 738 -12.46 -4.30 32.73
C VAL A 738 -12.86 -4.96 34.06
N ASN A 739 -12.38 -6.19 34.29
CA ASN A 739 -12.61 -6.94 35.52
C ASN A 739 -11.29 -7.23 36.25
N VAL A 740 -11.19 -6.78 37.50
CA VAL A 740 -10.04 -7.06 38.38
C VAL A 740 -10.46 -8.11 39.42
N LEU A 741 -9.83 -9.28 39.38
CA LEU A 741 -10.13 -10.42 40.25
C LEU A 741 -9.10 -10.51 41.39
N ASP A 742 -9.45 -9.99 42.56
CA ASP A 742 -8.63 -10.06 43.77
C ASP A 742 -8.54 -11.47 44.36
N ILE A 743 -7.37 -11.82 44.92
CA ILE A 743 -7.25 -12.96 45.83
C ILE A 743 -7.93 -12.60 47.15
N VAL A 744 -9.12 -13.17 47.39
CA VAL A 744 -9.80 -13.11 48.69
C VAL A 744 -8.84 -13.58 49.80
N ARG A 745 -8.43 -12.66 50.69
CA ARG A 745 -7.68 -12.97 51.89
C ARG A 745 -8.46 -13.97 52.76
N HIS A 746 -8.02 -15.22 52.82
CA HIS A 746 -8.40 -16.10 53.93
C HIS A 746 -7.70 -15.59 55.19
N ASP A 747 -8.41 -14.77 55.96
CA ASP A 747 -7.92 -14.20 57.21
C ASP A 747 -7.85 -15.31 58.29
N HIS A 748 -6.72 -16.00 58.36
CA HIS A 748 -6.40 -16.84 59.51
C HIS A 748 -5.90 -15.96 60.65
N ARG A 749 -6.82 -15.35 61.42
CA ARG A 749 -6.52 -14.73 62.71
C ARG A 749 -7.77 -14.59 63.58
N HIS A 750 -8.08 -15.65 64.32
CA HIS A 750 -8.55 -15.52 65.69
C HIS A 750 -8.33 -16.84 66.46
N ASP A 751 -7.08 -17.07 66.86
CA ASP A 751 -6.80 -17.89 68.03
C ASP A 751 -6.66 -16.96 69.24
N GLY A 752 -7.65 -17.06 70.15
CA GLY A 752 -7.65 -16.48 71.49
C GLY A 752 -8.15 -17.54 72.48
N PRO A 753 -7.59 -17.64 73.71
CA PRO A 753 -7.40 -18.92 74.38
C PRO A 753 -8.57 -19.38 75.29
N HIS A 754 -8.66 -20.71 75.39
CA HIS A 754 -9.38 -21.59 76.32
C HIS A 754 -10.20 -21.03 77.49
N SER A 755 -11.46 -21.50 77.58
CA SER A 755 -12.04 -22.01 78.83
C SER A 755 -13.11 -23.10 78.57
N ARG A 756 -13.04 -24.17 79.36
CA ARG A 756 -13.85 -25.41 79.35
C ARG A 756 -15.31 -25.18 79.76
N GLU A 757 -16.27 -25.95 79.24
CA GLU A 757 -16.97 -27.09 79.90
C GLU A 757 -18.28 -27.52 79.18
N HIS A 758 -18.47 -28.85 79.06
CA HIS A 758 -19.72 -29.65 78.99
C HIS A 758 -20.81 -29.34 77.91
N ALA A 759 -21.51 -30.30 77.27
CA ALA A 759 -21.57 -31.76 77.29
C ALA A 759 -22.42 -32.27 76.08
N GLN A 760 -22.11 -33.49 75.61
CA GLN A 760 -22.98 -34.57 75.07
C GLN A 760 -24.07 -34.31 73.98
N ARG A 761 -23.80 -34.90 72.79
CA ARG A 761 -24.59 -35.76 71.86
C ARG A 761 -26.07 -36.13 72.23
N PRO A 762 -26.95 -36.65 71.31
CA PRO A 762 -26.66 -37.45 70.09
C PRO A 762 -27.59 -37.37 68.84
N ASP A 763 -27.07 -37.94 67.74
CA ASP A 763 -27.63 -38.91 66.74
C ASP A 763 -29.01 -38.77 66.08
N ASN A 764 -29.03 -38.85 64.73
CA ASN A 764 -29.48 -40.01 63.89
C ASN A 764 -29.82 -39.54 62.46
N HIS A 765 -29.12 -39.97 61.39
CA HIS A 765 -29.27 -41.22 60.62
C HIS A 765 -30.49 -41.34 59.66
N ARG A 766 -30.19 -41.10 58.35
CA ARG A 766 -30.26 -42.07 57.22
C ARG A 766 -31.66 -42.37 56.55
N PRO A 767 -31.75 -43.08 55.39
CA PRO A 767 -31.60 -42.57 54.00
C PRO A 767 -32.59 -43.20 52.95
N SER A 768 -32.25 -43.09 51.65
CA SER A 768 -32.58 -44.00 50.50
C SER A 768 -33.95 -43.81 49.83
N GLN A 769 -34.20 -44.08 48.54
CA GLN A 769 -33.56 -44.93 47.51
C GLN A 769 -34.19 -44.59 46.12
N GLY A 770 -33.51 -44.87 44.99
CA GLY A 770 -34.09 -44.86 43.62
C GLY A 770 -35.05 -46.05 43.36
N PRO A 771 -35.53 -46.31 42.11
CA PRO A 771 -34.66 -46.77 41.00
C PRO A 771 -35.11 -46.47 39.53
N GLU A 772 -34.14 -46.59 38.60
CA GLU A 772 -34.12 -47.18 37.24
C GLU A 772 -35.39 -47.40 36.37
N ARG A 773 -35.40 -47.03 35.06
CA ARG A 773 -34.98 -47.83 33.86
C ARG A 773 -35.59 -47.39 32.48
N HIS A 774 -34.73 -47.39 31.46
CA HIS A 774 -34.85 -47.75 30.01
C HIS A 774 -35.97 -47.25 29.06
N GLY A 775 -35.54 -46.63 27.93
CA GLY A 775 -35.48 -47.28 26.61
C GLY A 775 -36.38 -46.76 25.45
N GLY A 776 -35.77 -46.44 24.29
CA GLY A 776 -36.29 -46.81 22.95
C GLY A 776 -36.79 -45.72 21.97
N GLU A 777 -35.90 -45.31 21.06
CA GLU A 777 -36.02 -45.29 19.57
C GLU A 777 -37.26 -44.71 18.79
N ASP A 778 -36.94 -43.71 17.94
CA ASP A 778 -37.16 -43.60 16.47
C ASP A 778 -38.45 -43.02 15.80
N ARG A 779 -38.16 -42.10 14.85
CA ARG A 779 -38.86 -41.70 13.59
C ARG A 779 -39.85 -40.52 13.52
N ASP A 780 -39.31 -39.40 13.01
CA ASP A 780 -39.57 -38.78 11.68
C ASP A 780 -41.01 -38.47 11.20
N THR A 781 -41.34 -37.17 11.06
CA THR A 781 -41.75 -36.44 9.82
C THR A 781 -42.78 -35.30 10.00
N LYS A 782 -42.35 -34.10 9.58
CA LYS A 782 -43.03 -33.02 8.81
C LYS A 782 -44.41 -32.43 9.23
N ARG A 783 -44.35 -31.09 9.44
CA ARG A 783 -45.07 -29.97 8.76
C ARG A 783 -46.01 -29.07 9.58
N ASP A 784 -45.66 -27.78 9.46
CA ASP A 784 -46.50 -26.59 9.21
C ASP A 784 -47.02 -25.69 10.37
N ARG A 785 -46.37 -24.51 10.41
CA ARG A 785 -46.92 -23.13 10.28
C ARG A 785 -47.31 -22.30 11.51
N ASN A 786 -46.55 -21.20 11.62
CA ASN A 786 -46.95 -19.79 11.77
C ASN A 786 -47.77 -19.36 12.99
N ASP A 787 -47.09 -18.66 13.91
CA ASP A 787 -47.66 -17.55 14.69
C ASP A 787 -46.53 -16.57 15.09
N HIS A 788 -46.07 -15.75 14.14
CA HIS A 788 -45.29 -14.53 14.41
C HIS A 788 -45.94 -13.36 13.67
N GLY A 789 -46.86 -12.70 14.38
CA GLY A 789 -47.58 -11.53 13.91
C GLY A 789 -48.18 -10.79 15.10
N MET A 790 -47.33 -10.31 16.02
CA MET A 790 -47.78 -9.41 17.10
C MET A 790 -46.65 -8.60 17.79
N LEU A 791 -45.54 -8.28 17.12
CA LEU A 791 -44.48 -7.43 17.69
C LEU A 791 -44.14 -6.16 16.89
N ASP A 792 -44.67 -5.98 15.67
CA ASP A 792 -44.32 -4.83 14.81
C ASP A 792 -45.18 -3.56 15.01
N HIS A 793 -46.00 -3.51 16.07
CA HIS A 793 -46.88 -2.36 16.33
C HIS A 793 -46.57 -1.55 17.61
N VAL A 794 -45.37 -1.72 18.19
CA VAL A 794 -44.96 -0.95 19.39
C VAL A 794 -43.88 0.12 19.10
N PHE A 795 -43.21 0.08 17.94
CA PHE A 795 -42.07 1.00 17.64
C PHE A 795 -42.35 2.11 16.63
N ALA A 796 -43.61 2.39 16.31
CA ALA A 796 -43.98 3.51 15.43
C ALA A 796 -44.76 4.60 16.19
N SER A 797 -44.05 5.44 16.95
CA SER A 797 -44.61 6.68 17.49
C SER A 797 -43.49 7.70 17.72
N SER A 798 -43.63 8.86 17.08
CA SER A 798 -42.73 10.01 17.01
C SER A 798 -42.65 10.86 18.30
N ASP A 799 -42.89 10.27 19.48
CA ASP A 799 -42.96 11.00 20.76
C ASP A 799 -41.85 10.65 21.76
N LEU A 800 -40.81 9.91 21.35
CA LEU A 800 -39.68 9.53 22.21
C LEU A 800 -38.59 10.60 22.35
N GLU A 801 -38.65 11.70 21.60
CA GLU A 801 -37.58 12.72 21.58
C GLU A 801 -37.53 13.63 22.82
N LYS A 802 -38.59 13.70 23.63
CA LYS A 802 -38.66 14.67 24.75
C LYS A 802 -38.47 14.10 26.15
N VAL A 803 -38.22 12.80 26.29
CA VAL A 803 -38.25 12.15 27.62
C VAL A 803 -36.90 11.63 28.12
N LEU A 804 -35.89 11.45 27.25
CA LEU A 804 -34.71 10.65 27.63
C LEU A 804 -33.35 11.32 27.68
N ASP A 805 -33.18 12.59 27.26
CA ASP A 805 -31.90 13.34 27.36
C ASP A 805 -30.62 12.45 27.27
N MET A 806 -30.51 11.72 26.15
CA MET A 806 -29.52 10.66 25.93
C MET A 806 -28.93 10.80 24.52
N SER A 807 -27.61 10.63 24.40
CA SER A 807 -26.87 10.78 23.15
C SER A 807 -27.18 9.69 22.12
N HIS A 808 -26.92 10.00 20.85
CA HIS A 808 -27.25 9.17 19.68
C HIS A 808 -26.61 7.76 19.73
N LYS A 809 -25.38 7.64 20.27
CA LYS A 809 -24.67 6.35 20.45
C LYS A 809 -25.40 5.41 21.43
N LYS A 810 -26.08 5.92 22.47
CA LYS A 810 -26.85 5.09 23.42
C LYS A 810 -28.21 4.62 22.90
N ARG A 811 -28.72 5.19 21.80
CA ARG A 811 -30.00 4.79 21.18
C ARG A 811 -29.86 3.58 20.25
N ARG A 812 -28.62 3.23 19.84
CA ARG A 812 -28.33 2.15 18.87
C ARG A 812 -28.08 0.78 19.52
N ARG A 813 -27.80 0.75 20.84
CA ARG A 813 -27.88 -0.45 21.70
C ARG A 813 -29.31 -0.63 22.17
#